data_AF-A0A849TVJ9-F1
#
_entry.id   AF-A0A849TVJ9-F1
#
_cell.length_a   1.000
_cell.length_b   1.000
_cell.length_c   1.000
_cell.angle_alpha   90.00
_cell.angle_beta   90.00
_cell.angle_gamma   90.00
#
_symmetry.space_group_name_H-M   'P 1'
#
loop_
_entity.id
_entity.type
_entity.pdbx_description
1 polymer ?
#
loop_
_entity_poly.entity_id
_entity_poly.type
_entity_poly.pdbx_seq_one_letter_code
_entity_poly.pdbx_strand_id
1 'polypeptide(L)'
;MKITTPLFEASLKCTTKCFLRSLSETGTGNAYADWARTQAQSYCDTGTKGLMAGAAADESIIGSLGTENWKTAKWRLAVDLVARAENLESSVHAVERAPSEGRGQSGQFAPIRFIFTNKLTRIDKLLLAFDALVLSEMLGRKIDRGKIMYGDDHAMQTVKTSALAREVRKQIEKIATLLSSPSPPDLILNRHCAECEFQAQCRQKAIEKDDLSLLSSMTEKERKKFNGKGIFTVTQLSYTFRPRRRPKRLAGKREKYHHSVKALAIRERKIHIVGSPEPEIKGTPVFLDVEGLPDRDFYYLIGVRVKTAQGIVQHSLWADSASEEKKIWTDFLNILSEIDTPALVHYGSFETNFLKRMCDRYGELPEGSALANVVESALNLVSVVFAQIYFPTYSNRLKEIAGYLGFTWSDPAASGVQTIAWRHEWEATKVPSLKAALVTYNAQDCEALELVALKLVDLHQDGISPNDVVRTEQLKHESLYGFKRNTFSFPELSVINKAAYWDYQRERVYVKSNSFLKVALTRSSRDRKTFPPNKIIECSRPHSCPKCGSTHFFGHGKHSRSVLDLKFMRHGIKRWSILYRFHRYKCQGCGATFSPEMGWTRSKFGPGIVAYSLYQNIGLRIPQESVDRSLNKLFGVHLAIGTTGRFKAKAAKFYEGTYDALVKRLCKGQLIHADETKISVEGKDGFVWVFANMEAVAYVYSVTRQGSTPQSLLKDFTGVLVSDFYAAYDGIPCPQQKCLIHLIRDLNDAVLKYPYDEELKRLVKSFADLVKPMVETVDRYGLKSHFLRKHLGSVDRFYRRLSCTDLQSESAETFKERFEKNRAKLFTFLAHDGVPWNNNNAEHAVKAFAMMRHTIGGVTSEKGIRDYLVLLSICQTCKYKEVDFLDFLRSGERDIESFANAKRRRSRCKDHLG
;
A
#
# COMPACT_ATOMS: atom_id res chain seq x y z
N MET A 1 -37.59 -4.64 30.68
CA MET A 1 -37.86 -5.20 29.33
C MET A 1 -37.51 -6.68 29.36
N LYS A 2 -38.35 -7.56 28.79
CA LYS A 2 -38.10 -9.02 28.80
C LYS A 2 -37.26 -9.43 27.59
N ILE A 3 -36.26 -10.28 27.79
CA ILE A 3 -35.45 -10.87 26.70
C ILE A 3 -36.11 -12.18 26.29
N THR A 4 -36.67 -12.21 25.08
CA THR A 4 -37.39 -13.35 24.52
C THR A 4 -36.50 -14.18 23.58
N THR A 5 -36.86 -15.44 23.28
CA THR A 5 -36.14 -16.27 22.28
C THR A 5 -35.96 -15.55 20.94
N PRO A 6 -36.98 -14.88 20.36
CA PRO A 6 -36.81 -14.16 19.09
C PRO A 6 -35.83 -12.98 19.17
N LEU A 7 -35.73 -12.30 20.32
CA LEU A 7 -34.75 -11.24 20.55
C LEU A 7 -33.34 -11.82 20.69
N PHE A 8 -33.19 -12.92 21.42
CA PHE A 8 -31.92 -13.62 21.55
C PHE A 8 -31.41 -14.12 20.20
N GLU A 9 -32.25 -14.77 19.39
CA GLU A 9 -31.91 -15.18 18.03
C GLU A 9 -31.53 -13.99 17.15
N ALA A 10 -32.32 -12.90 17.20
CA ALA A 10 -32.03 -11.70 16.45
C ALA A 10 -30.67 -11.12 16.84
N SER A 11 -30.30 -11.09 18.12
CA SER A 11 -29.02 -10.57 18.60
C SER A 11 -27.80 -11.36 18.09
N LEU A 12 -27.94 -12.69 17.94
CA LEU A 12 -26.89 -13.56 17.42
C LEU A 12 -26.62 -13.31 15.93
N LYS A 13 -27.67 -12.94 15.18
CA LYS A 13 -27.62 -12.70 13.73
C LYS A 13 -27.33 -11.24 13.37
N CYS A 14 -27.96 -10.28 14.05
CA CYS A 14 -27.85 -8.85 13.80
C CYS A 14 -28.35 -7.99 14.99
N THR A 15 -27.49 -7.15 15.56
CA THR A 15 -27.84 -6.23 16.65
C THR A 15 -28.93 -5.22 16.27
N THR A 16 -28.89 -4.70 15.04
CA THR A 16 -29.94 -3.80 14.53
C THR A 16 -31.28 -4.52 14.45
N LYS A 17 -31.34 -5.77 13.96
CA LYS A 17 -32.57 -6.57 13.95
C LYS A 17 -33.13 -6.77 15.36
N CYS A 18 -32.26 -7.04 16.33
CA CYS A 18 -32.64 -7.17 17.73
C CYS A 18 -33.29 -5.89 18.26
N PHE A 19 -32.67 -4.73 18.01
CA PHE A 19 -33.18 -3.43 18.44
C PHE A 19 -34.53 -3.08 17.78
N LEU A 20 -34.65 -3.26 16.46
CA LEU A 20 -35.90 -2.96 15.73
C LEU A 20 -37.07 -3.85 16.20
N ARG A 21 -36.83 -5.15 16.42
CA ARG A 21 -37.83 -6.06 17.00
C ARG A 21 -38.22 -5.69 18.42
N SER A 22 -37.29 -5.14 19.19
CA SER A 22 -37.55 -4.70 20.57
C SER A 22 -38.49 -3.49 20.64
N LEU A 23 -38.50 -2.67 19.57
CA LEU A 23 -39.42 -1.54 19.38
C LEU A 23 -40.73 -1.94 18.69
N SER A 24 -40.92 -3.21 18.38
CA SER A 24 -42.05 -3.72 17.60
C SER A 24 -42.19 -3.06 16.21
N GLU A 25 -41.08 -2.64 15.59
CA GLU A 25 -41.11 -2.16 14.20
C GLU A 25 -41.49 -3.29 13.23
N THR A 26 -42.38 -2.99 12.29
CA THR A 26 -42.79 -3.93 11.23
C THR A 26 -41.72 -3.99 10.14
N GLY A 27 -41.28 -5.20 9.79
CA GLY A 27 -40.34 -5.41 8.69
C GLY A 27 -40.97 -5.05 7.34
N THR A 28 -40.13 -4.68 6.37
CA THR A 28 -40.55 -4.38 4.99
C THR A 28 -40.91 -5.61 4.16
N GLY A 29 -40.88 -6.81 4.77
CA GLY A 29 -41.12 -8.10 4.12
C GLY A 29 -39.86 -8.69 3.47
N ASN A 30 -39.75 -10.03 3.52
CA ASN A 30 -38.74 -10.81 2.78
C ASN A 30 -39.31 -12.22 2.59
N ALA A 31 -39.59 -12.60 1.33
CA ALA A 31 -40.26 -13.86 0.99
C ALA A 31 -39.54 -15.10 1.55
N TYR A 32 -38.21 -15.09 1.58
CA TYR A 32 -37.45 -16.18 2.21
C TYR A 32 -37.60 -16.19 3.73
N ALA A 33 -37.56 -15.02 4.37
CA ALA A 33 -37.73 -14.94 5.82
C ALA A 33 -39.13 -15.42 6.26
N ASP A 34 -40.15 -15.09 5.46
CA ASP A 34 -41.52 -15.57 5.64
C ASP A 34 -41.62 -17.08 5.44
N TRP A 35 -41.08 -17.60 4.33
CA TRP A 35 -41.01 -19.04 4.05
C TRP A 35 -40.28 -19.81 5.15
N ALA A 36 -39.11 -19.35 5.59
CA ALA A 36 -38.31 -20.01 6.62
C ALA A 36 -39.02 -20.07 7.98
N ARG A 37 -39.81 -19.03 8.32
CA ARG A 37 -40.67 -19.06 9.51
C ARG A 37 -41.78 -20.09 9.38
N THR A 38 -42.47 -20.12 8.24
CA THR A 38 -43.55 -21.08 7.97
C THR A 38 -43.04 -22.52 8.01
N GLN A 39 -41.86 -22.79 7.42
CA GLN A 39 -41.23 -24.10 7.47
C GLN A 39 -40.80 -24.48 8.89
N ALA A 40 -40.19 -23.56 9.64
CA ALA A 40 -39.82 -23.82 11.03
C ALA A 40 -41.03 -24.15 11.91
N GLN A 41 -42.16 -23.44 11.72
CA GLN A 41 -43.40 -23.73 12.43
C GLN A 41 -43.98 -25.08 12.02
N SER A 42 -44.11 -25.36 10.72
CA SER A 42 -44.63 -26.63 10.20
C SER A 42 -43.80 -27.84 10.68
N TYR A 43 -42.47 -27.71 10.68
CA TYR A 43 -41.56 -28.73 11.19
C TYR A 43 -41.68 -28.91 12.72
N CYS A 44 -41.87 -27.81 13.45
CA CYS A 44 -42.14 -27.85 14.89
C CYS A 44 -43.46 -28.58 15.19
N ASP A 45 -44.54 -28.26 14.47
CA ASP A 45 -45.86 -28.88 14.63
C ASP A 45 -45.81 -30.39 14.32
N THR A 46 -45.12 -30.76 13.23
CA THR A 46 -44.94 -32.15 12.81
C THR A 46 -44.06 -32.93 13.79
N GLY A 47 -42.93 -32.35 14.21
CA GLY A 47 -42.03 -32.95 15.20
C GLY A 47 -42.69 -33.11 16.57
N THR A 48 -43.54 -32.16 16.97
CA THR A 48 -44.33 -32.23 18.20
C THR A 48 -45.35 -33.36 18.13
N LYS A 49 -46.11 -33.46 17.03
CA LYS A 49 -47.04 -34.59 16.79
C LYS A 49 -46.34 -35.94 16.80
N GLY A 50 -45.15 -36.04 16.17
CA GLY A 50 -44.34 -37.26 16.15
C GLY A 50 -43.84 -37.68 17.54
N LEU A 51 -43.34 -36.73 18.34
CA LEU A 51 -42.93 -37.00 19.72
C LEU A 51 -44.11 -37.40 20.62
N MET A 52 -45.27 -36.78 20.42
CA MET A 52 -46.49 -37.12 21.16
C MET A 52 -47.05 -38.50 20.79
N ALA A 53 -46.94 -38.92 19.52
CA ALA A 53 -47.38 -40.25 19.09
C ALA A 53 -46.54 -41.40 19.70
N GLY A 54 -45.29 -41.12 20.10
CA GLY A 54 -44.41 -42.07 20.78
C GLY A 54 -44.55 -42.12 22.31
N ALA A 55 -45.43 -41.29 22.90
CA ALA A 55 -45.72 -41.25 24.34
C ALA A 55 -47.19 -41.62 24.60
N ALA A 56 -47.47 -42.29 25.71
CA ALA A 56 -48.86 -42.55 26.11
C ALA A 56 -49.57 -41.24 26.45
N ALA A 57 -50.89 -41.15 26.21
CA ALA A 57 -51.67 -39.91 26.37
C ALA A 57 -51.67 -39.36 27.81
N ASP A 58 -51.41 -40.22 28.80
CA ASP A 58 -51.24 -39.91 30.22
C ASP A 58 -49.82 -39.45 30.60
N GLU A 59 -48.85 -39.57 29.68
CA GLU A 59 -47.44 -39.19 29.86
C GLU A 59 -47.05 -37.89 29.12
N SER A 60 -47.96 -37.27 28.34
CA SER A 60 -47.70 -36.05 27.55
C SER A 60 -48.61 -34.87 27.94
N ILE A 61 -48.06 -33.66 28.03
CA ILE A 61 -48.80 -32.43 28.36
C ILE A 61 -48.49 -31.31 27.35
N ILE A 62 -49.51 -30.55 26.95
CA ILE A 62 -49.40 -29.37 26.09
C ILE A 62 -49.63 -28.10 26.92
N GLY A 63 -48.74 -27.10 26.80
CA GLY A 63 -48.96 -25.73 27.28
C GLY A 63 -48.29 -25.34 28.61
N SER A 64 -48.56 -24.11 29.06
CA SER A 64 -47.91 -23.49 30.23
C SER A 64 -48.30 -24.14 31.55
N LEU A 65 -47.38 -24.91 32.14
CA LEU A 65 -47.48 -25.44 33.50
C LEU A 65 -47.11 -24.36 34.54
N GLY A 66 -47.99 -24.10 35.51
CA GLY A 66 -47.66 -23.31 36.70
C GLY A 66 -46.50 -23.91 37.49
N THR A 67 -45.73 -23.07 38.20
CA THR A 67 -44.53 -23.43 38.97
C THR A 67 -44.74 -24.54 40.01
N GLU A 68 -45.98 -24.74 40.48
CA GLU A 68 -46.32 -25.71 41.51
C GLU A 68 -46.43 -27.17 41.01
N ASN A 69 -46.61 -27.43 39.71
CA ASN A 69 -46.84 -28.78 39.18
C ASN A 69 -45.58 -29.53 38.69
N TRP A 70 -44.39 -28.91 38.73
CA TRP A 70 -43.15 -29.51 38.21
C TRP A 70 -42.49 -30.52 39.17
N LYS A 71 -42.77 -30.41 40.47
CA LYS A 71 -42.19 -31.29 41.51
C LYS A 71 -42.95 -32.62 41.67
N THR A 72 -44.23 -32.65 41.32
CA THR A 72 -45.17 -33.79 41.46
C THR A 72 -45.65 -34.37 40.13
N ALA A 73 -45.25 -33.77 39.00
CA ALA A 73 -45.55 -34.19 37.64
C ALA A 73 -45.39 -35.70 37.41
N LYS A 74 -46.39 -36.36 36.80
CA LYS A 74 -46.31 -37.75 36.30
C LYS A 74 -45.96 -37.83 34.81
N TRP A 75 -45.90 -36.70 34.12
CA TRP A 75 -45.62 -36.64 32.69
C TRP A 75 -44.13 -36.87 32.37
N ARG A 76 -43.88 -37.44 31.19
CA ARG A 76 -42.57 -37.75 30.60
C ARG A 76 -42.18 -36.73 29.53
N LEU A 77 -43.16 -36.15 28.83
CA LEU A 77 -42.96 -35.16 27.76
C LEU A 77 -43.89 -33.95 27.95
N ALA A 78 -43.34 -32.74 27.87
CA ALA A 78 -44.11 -31.49 27.76
C ALA A 78 -43.78 -30.80 26.44
N VAL A 79 -44.78 -30.23 25.75
CA VAL A 79 -44.64 -29.59 24.44
C VAL A 79 -45.27 -28.18 24.45
N ASP A 80 -44.71 -27.27 23.65
CA ASP A 80 -45.05 -25.84 23.58
C ASP A 80 -45.07 -25.15 24.95
N LEU A 81 -43.93 -25.19 25.63
CA LEU A 81 -43.76 -24.60 26.96
C LEU A 81 -43.17 -23.20 26.89
N VAL A 82 -43.82 -22.24 27.53
CA VAL A 82 -43.23 -20.92 27.78
C VAL A 82 -42.56 -20.92 29.15
N ALA A 83 -41.22 -21.00 29.17
CA ALA A 83 -40.43 -20.86 30.38
C ALA A 83 -40.19 -19.38 30.70
N ARG A 84 -40.46 -18.97 31.95
CA ARG A 84 -40.29 -17.58 32.41
C ARG A 84 -39.39 -17.53 33.63
N ALA A 85 -38.35 -16.71 33.57
CA ALA A 85 -37.50 -16.30 34.68
C ALA A 85 -37.45 -14.76 34.71
N GLU A 86 -37.21 -14.14 35.87
CA GLU A 86 -37.26 -12.68 36.14
C GLU A 86 -37.42 -11.75 34.90
N ASN A 87 -36.36 -11.62 34.09
CA ASN A 87 -36.30 -10.81 32.88
C ASN A 87 -36.12 -11.62 31.57
N LEU A 88 -36.22 -12.95 31.61
CA LEU A 88 -36.04 -13.87 30.49
C LEU A 88 -37.31 -14.67 30.19
N GLU A 89 -37.62 -14.84 28.91
CA GLU A 89 -38.72 -15.70 28.46
C GLU A 89 -38.23 -16.56 27.30
N SER A 90 -38.43 -17.88 27.39
CA SER A 90 -38.14 -18.78 26.27
C SER A 90 -39.33 -19.64 25.90
N SER A 91 -39.63 -19.70 24.59
CA SER A 91 -40.54 -20.70 24.03
C SER A 91 -39.75 -21.97 23.76
N VAL A 92 -39.88 -22.96 24.65
CA VAL A 92 -39.22 -24.25 24.58
C VAL A 92 -40.15 -25.21 23.86
N HIS A 93 -39.71 -25.73 22.70
CA HIS A 93 -40.61 -26.51 21.85
C HIS A 93 -41.05 -27.83 22.52
N ALA A 94 -40.13 -28.53 23.19
CA ALA A 94 -40.48 -29.65 24.07
C ALA A 94 -39.50 -29.82 25.24
N VAL A 95 -39.92 -30.50 26.30
CA VAL A 95 -39.09 -30.87 27.45
C VAL A 95 -39.33 -32.33 27.77
N GLU A 96 -38.26 -33.11 27.75
CA GLU A 96 -38.28 -34.51 28.16
C GLU A 96 -37.80 -34.64 29.61
N ARG A 97 -38.49 -35.47 30.38
CA ARG A 97 -38.10 -35.82 31.74
C ARG A 97 -37.61 -37.26 31.79
N ALA A 98 -36.34 -37.45 32.11
CA ALA A 98 -35.77 -38.77 32.36
C ALA A 98 -36.10 -39.25 33.79
N PRO A 99 -36.49 -40.52 33.98
CA PRO A 99 -36.71 -41.10 35.30
C PRO A 99 -35.41 -41.13 36.11
N SER A 100 -35.53 -41.02 37.44
CA SER A 100 -34.40 -40.98 38.36
C SER A 100 -33.74 -42.35 38.52
N GLU A 101 -32.45 -42.47 38.19
CA GLU A 101 -31.63 -43.62 38.57
C GLU A 101 -31.22 -43.49 40.06
N GLY A 102 -32.12 -43.87 40.98
CA GLY A 102 -31.79 -44.10 42.40
C GLY A 102 -32.62 -43.32 43.44
N ARG A 103 -32.77 -43.90 44.63
CA ARG A 103 -33.47 -43.30 45.80
C ARG A 103 -32.80 -41.97 46.18
N GLY A 104 -33.50 -40.86 45.94
CA GLY A 104 -33.10 -39.51 46.37
C GLY A 104 -32.60 -38.56 45.27
N GLN A 105 -32.46 -39.00 44.01
CA GLN A 105 -32.15 -38.09 42.90
C GLN A 105 -33.42 -37.65 42.18
N SER A 106 -33.62 -36.35 42.00
CA SER A 106 -34.76 -35.80 41.26
C SER A 106 -34.56 -35.91 39.75
N GLY A 107 -35.62 -36.27 39.00
CA GLY A 107 -35.56 -36.50 37.55
C GLY A 107 -34.90 -35.38 36.74
N GLN A 108 -34.14 -35.75 35.71
CA GLN A 108 -33.41 -34.82 34.84
C GLN A 108 -34.34 -34.29 33.75
N PHE A 109 -34.32 -32.97 33.54
CA PHE A 109 -35.07 -32.30 32.46
C PHE A 109 -34.13 -31.97 31.30
N ALA A 110 -34.54 -32.28 30.09
CA ALA A 110 -33.81 -31.97 28.87
C ALA A 110 -34.73 -31.22 27.88
N PRO A 111 -34.46 -29.94 27.57
CA PRO A 111 -35.19 -29.25 26.53
C PRO A 111 -34.85 -29.85 25.16
N ILE A 112 -35.85 -29.92 24.29
CA ILE A 112 -35.77 -30.38 22.92
C ILE A 112 -36.15 -29.21 22.00
N ARG A 113 -35.28 -28.91 21.04
CA ARG A 113 -35.52 -27.90 20.01
C ARG A 113 -35.60 -28.55 18.64
N PHE A 114 -36.58 -28.15 17.83
CA PHE A 114 -36.76 -28.61 16.46
C PHE A 114 -36.11 -27.64 15.48
N ILE A 115 -35.31 -28.14 14.53
CA ILE A 115 -34.62 -27.35 13.51
C ILE A 115 -34.78 -28.04 12.15
N PHE A 116 -35.51 -27.43 11.21
CA PHE A 116 -35.83 -28.10 9.94
C PHE A 116 -34.62 -28.36 9.02
N THR A 117 -33.50 -27.65 9.20
CA THR A 117 -32.32 -27.78 8.34
C THR A 117 -31.48 -29.02 8.67
N ASN A 118 -30.94 -29.67 7.65
CA ASN A 118 -30.13 -30.89 7.79
C ASN A 118 -28.74 -30.68 8.46
N LYS A 119 -28.26 -29.44 8.54
CA LYS A 119 -26.98 -29.09 9.19
C LYS A 119 -27.19 -28.17 10.38
N LEU A 120 -26.73 -28.62 11.54
CA LEU A 120 -26.76 -27.83 12.77
C LEU A 120 -25.65 -26.79 12.82
N THR A 121 -26.04 -25.54 13.04
CA THR A 121 -25.12 -24.42 13.25
C THR A 121 -24.80 -24.21 14.72
N ARG A 122 -23.80 -23.37 15.01
CA ARG A 122 -23.51 -22.94 16.39
C ARG A 122 -24.63 -22.08 16.98
N ILE A 123 -25.39 -21.37 16.15
CA ILE A 123 -26.53 -20.54 16.58
C ILE A 123 -27.61 -21.46 17.16
N ASP A 124 -27.91 -22.59 16.51
CA ASP A 124 -28.92 -23.54 16.98
C ASP A 124 -28.58 -24.13 18.35
N LYS A 125 -27.28 -24.43 18.56
CA LYS A 125 -26.76 -24.91 19.85
C LYS A 125 -26.84 -23.83 20.95
N LEU A 126 -26.64 -22.56 20.61
CA LEU A 126 -26.77 -21.44 21.54
C LEU A 126 -28.23 -21.16 21.89
N LEU A 127 -29.16 -21.32 20.94
CA LEU A 127 -30.60 -21.21 21.19
C LEU A 127 -31.08 -22.28 22.17
N LEU A 128 -30.67 -23.54 21.95
CA LEU A 128 -30.96 -24.62 22.91
C LEU A 128 -30.35 -24.35 24.30
N ALA A 129 -29.13 -23.78 24.34
CA ALA A 129 -28.50 -23.42 25.61
C ALA A 129 -29.21 -22.25 26.31
N PHE A 130 -29.83 -21.34 25.56
CA PHE A 130 -30.71 -20.30 26.10
C PHE A 130 -31.99 -20.91 26.69
N ASP A 131 -32.64 -21.83 25.97
CA ASP A 131 -33.80 -22.57 26.47
C ASP A 131 -33.49 -23.29 27.79
N ALA A 132 -32.35 -23.98 27.84
CA ALA A 132 -31.89 -24.67 29.03
C ALA A 132 -31.57 -23.73 30.20
N LEU A 133 -31.04 -22.53 29.93
CA LEU A 133 -30.75 -21.53 30.96
C LEU A 133 -32.04 -20.98 31.57
N VAL A 134 -33.01 -20.56 30.75
CA VAL A 134 -34.30 -20.03 31.23
C VAL A 134 -35.08 -21.11 31.99
N LEU A 135 -35.08 -22.34 31.48
CA LEU A 135 -35.71 -23.47 32.15
C LEU A 135 -35.00 -23.82 33.47
N SER A 136 -33.66 -23.69 33.51
CA SER A 136 -32.87 -23.90 34.72
C SER A 136 -33.19 -22.87 35.82
N GLU A 137 -33.35 -21.60 35.46
CA GLU A 137 -33.72 -20.52 36.38
C GLU A 137 -35.16 -20.66 36.86
N MET A 138 -36.10 -20.99 35.97
CA MET A 138 -37.50 -21.24 36.33
C MET A 138 -37.66 -22.42 37.31
N LEU A 139 -36.90 -23.50 37.13
CA LEU A 139 -36.97 -24.70 37.97
C LEU A 139 -36.09 -24.64 39.23
N GLY A 140 -35.19 -23.66 39.33
CA GLY A 140 -34.17 -23.59 40.38
C GLY A 140 -33.20 -24.78 40.35
N ARG A 141 -33.00 -25.41 39.19
CA ARG A 141 -32.19 -26.64 39.01
C ARG A 141 -31.30 -26.52 37.79
N LYS A 142 -30.08 -27.04 37.88
CA LYS A 142 -29.12 -26.98 36.78
C LYS A 142 -29.48 -27.97 35.66
N ILE A 143 -29.58 -27.49 34.43
CA ILE A 143 -29.80 -28.30 33.23
C ILE A 143 -28.51 -28.34 32.40
N ASP A 144 -27.86 -29.51 32.39
CA ASP A 144 -26.54 -29.68 31.78
C ASP A 144 -26.57 -30.21 30.33
N ARG A 145 -27.73 -30.72 29.87
CA ARG A 145 -27.90 -31.31 28.54
C ARG A 145 -29.26 -30.91 27.94
N GLY A 146 -29.30 -30.76 26.62
CA GLY A 146 -30.52 -30.64 25.83
C GLY A 146 -30.39 -31.44 24.54
N LYS A 147 -31.49 -31.64 23.81
CA LYS A 147 -31.52 -32.36 22.54
C LYS A 147 -31.98 -31.44 21.41
N ILE A 148 -31.46 -31.65 20.21
CA ILE A 148 -31.92 -30.98 18.99
C ILE A 148 -32.40 -32.06 18.03
N MET A 149 -33.66 -31.97 17.60
CA MET A 149 -34.18 -32.77 16.49
C MET A 149 -34.05 -31.97 15.20
N TYR A 150 -33.43 -32.55 14.18
CA TYR A 150 -33.11 -31.81 12.96
C TYR A 150 -33.10 -32.62 11.68
N GLY A 151 -33.22 -31.89 10.57
CA GLY A 151 -33.19 -32.44 9.21
C GLY A 151 -34.45 -33.23 8.84
N ASP A 152 -34.47 -33.70 7.59
CA ASP A 152 -35.62 -34.42 7.04
C ASP A 152 -35.82 -35.79 7.71
N ASP A 153 -34.73 -36.41 8.17
CA ASP A 153 -34.75 -37.71 8.88
C ASP A 153 -35.10 -37.58 10.38
N HIS A 154 -35.40 -36.38 10.87
CA HIS A 154 -35.66 -36.11 12.29
C HIS A 154 -34.56 -36.66 13.23
N ALA A 155 -33.29 -36.51 12.83
CA ALA A 155 -32.15 -36.98 13.59
C ALA A 155 -32.02 -36.25 14.94
N MET A 156 -31.61 -36.98 15.98
CA MET A 156 -31.49 -36.45 17.35
C MET A 156 -30.04 -36.26 17.79
N GLN A 157 -29.63 -35.01 18.07
CA GLN A 157 -28.31 -34.69 18.63
C GLN A 157 -28.42 -34.18 20.07
N THR A 158 -27.67 -34.79 20.99
CA THR A 158 -27.56 -34.30 22.38
C THR A 158 -26.43 -33.27 22.49
N VAL A 159 -26.72 -32.11 23.08
CA VAL A 159 -25.77 -30.99 23.26
C VAL A 159 -25.55 -30.72 24.76
N LYS A 160 -24.29 -30.54 25.15
CA LYS A 160 -23.91 -30.15 26.51
C LYS A 160 -24.10 -28.64 26.71
N THR A 161 -25.27 -28.24 27.22
CA THR A 161 -25.67 -26.84 27.40
C THR A 161 -24.79 -26.12 28.43
N SER A 162 -24.25 -26.85 29.41
CA SER A 162 -23.36 -26.32 30.44
C SER A 162 -22.09 -25.68 29.87
N ALA A 163 -21.59 -26.16 28.72
CA ALA A 163 -20.39 -25.64 28.06
C ALA A 163 -20.66 -24.28 27.38
N LEU A 164 -21.91 -24.01 27.01
CA LEU A 164 -22.32 -22.80 26.30
C LEU A 164 -22.94 -21.74 27.23
N ALA A 165 -23.28 -22.11 28.47
CA ALA A 165 -23.94 -21.22 29.44
C ALA A 165 -23.23 -19.88 29.66
N ARG A 166 -21.88 -19.87 29.73
CA ARG A 166 -21.10 -18.62 29.88
C ARG A 166 -21.27 -17.70 28.66
N GLU A 167 -21.31 -18.27 27.46
CA GLU A 167 -21.48 -17.51 26.23
C GLU A 167 -22.89 -16.94 26.12
N VAL A 168 -23.91 -17.73 26.48
CA VAL A 168 -25.32 -17.28 26.54
C VAL A 168 -25.48 -16.11 27.50
N ARG A 169 -24.95 -16.21 28.73
CA ARG A 169 -25.00 -15.10 29.72
C ARG A 169 -24.37 -13.82 29.19
N LYS A 170 -23.19 -13.93 28.57
CA LYS A 170 -22.51 -12.79 27.94
C LYS A 170 -23.34 -12.13 26.82
N GLN A 171 -24.12 -12.93 26.07
CA GLN A 171 -25.03 -12.37 25.07
C GLN A 171 -26.26 -11.72 25.70
N ILE A 172 -26.83 -12.29 26.77
CA ILE A 172 -27.91 -11.68 27.54
C ILE A 172 -27.49 -10.31 28.08
N GLU A 173 -26.29 -10.20 28.66
CA GLU A 173 -25.73 -8.92 29.15
C GLU A 173 -25.61 -7.88 28.02
N LYS A 174 -25.18 -8.29 26.82
CA LYS A 174 -25.10 -7.40 25.65
C LYS A 174 -26.48 -6.94 25.20
N ILE A 175 -27.47 -7.83 25.17
CA ILE A 175 -28.85 -7.48 24.82
C ILE A 175 -29.40 -6.49 25.86
N ALA A 176 -29.22 -6.77 27.15
CA ALA A 176 -29.66 -5.88 28.23
C ALA A 176 -29.02 -4.48 28.10
N THR A 177 -27.73 -4.41 27.77
CA THR A 177 -27.02 -3.14 27.53
C THR A 177 -27.57 -2.42 26.31
N LEU A 178 -27.80 -3.13 25.20
CA LEU A 178 -28.35 -2.59 23.96
C LEU A 178 -29.75 -2.00 24.18
N LEU A 179 -30.60 -2.71 24.91
CA LEU A 179 -31.98 -2.30 25.18
C LEU A 179 -32.11 -1.19 26.23
N SER A 180 -31.08 -0.99 27.06
CA SER A 180 -31.04 0.11 28.05
C SER A 180 -30.57 1.44 27.44
N SER A 181 -30.01 1.42 26.23
CA SER A 181 -29.54 2.61 25.53
C SER A 181 -30.71 3.35 24.85
N PRO A 182 -30.86 4.67 25.04
CA PRO A 182 -31.91 5.44 24.37
C PRO A 182 -31.64 5.68 22.87
N SER A 183 -30.40 5.47 22.41
CA SER A 183 -30.01 5.64 21.00
C SER A 183 -29.97 4.31 20.24
N PRO A 184 -30.43 4.28 18.97
CA PRO A 184 -30.34 3.09 18.13
C PRO A 184 -28.89 2.67 17.91
N PRO A 185 -28.60 1.36 17.77
CA PRO A 185 -27.26 0.88 17.44
C PRO A 185 -26.84 1.37 16.05
N ASP A 186 -25.51 1.45 15.85
CA ASP A 186 -24.94 1.72 14.53
C ASP A 186 -25.48 0.73 13.50
N LEU A 187 -26.02 1.28 12.41
CA LEU A 187 -26.59 0.50 11.32
C LEU A 187 -25.46 -0.12 10.50
N ILE A 188 -25.29 -1.44 10.62
CA ILE A 188 -24.24 -2.18 9.93
C ILE A 188 -24.88 -3.29 9.09
N LEU A 189 -24.74 -3.18 7.76
CA LEU A 189 -25.11 -4.27 6.86
C LEU A 189 -24.15 -5.45 7.05
N ASN A 190 -24.71 -6.66 7.15
CA ASN A 190 -23.97 -7.89 7.42
C ASN A 190 -24.46 -9.06 6.55
N ARG A 191 -23.91 -10.26 6.75
CA ARG A 191 -24.27 -11.45 5.94
C ARG A 191 -25.72 -11.90 6.13
N HIS A 192 -26.31 -11.66 7.32
CA HIS A 192 -27.70 -11.99 7.64
C HIS A 192 -28.71 -11.13 6.84
N CYS A 193 -28.27 -10.01 6.24
CA CYS A 193 -29.17 -9.11 5.52
C CYS A 193 -29.95 -9.79 4.38
N ALA A 194 -29.43 -10.83 3.73
CA ALA A 194 -30.15 -11.52 2.64
C ALA A 194 -31.40 -12.28 3.11
N GLU A 195 -31.41 -12.72 4.37
CA GLU A 195 -32.49 -13.50 5.01
C GLU A 195 -33.30 -12.64 6.00
N CYS A 196 -33.10 -11.31 5.95
CA CYS A 196 -33.65 -10.39 6.94
C CYS A 196 -34.89 -9.66 6.39
N GLU A 197 -35.95 -9.61 7.19
CA GLU A 197 -37.18 -8.85 6.91
C GLU A 197 -36.98 -7.33 6.87
N PHE A 198 -35.91 -6.81 7.50
CA PHE A 198 -35.58 -5.38 7.53
C PHE A 198 -34.55 -4.99 6.46
N GLN A 199 -34.21 -5.87 5.52
CA GLN A 199 -33.14 -5.67 4.54
C GLN A 199 -33.31 -4.37 3.75
N ALA A 200 -34.52 -4.12 3.20
CA ALA A 200 -34.77 -2.97 2.35
C ALA A 200 -34.64 -1.65 3.13
N GLN A 201 -35.29 -1.55 4.29
CA GLN A 201 -35.21 -0.38 5.17
C GLN A 201 -33.77 -0.11 5.64
N CYS A 202 -33.04 -1.15 6.05
CA CYS A 202 -31.64 -1.02 6.49
C CYS A 202 -30.74 -0.60 5.33
N ARG A 203 -30.91 -1.18 4.14
CA ARG A 203 -30.11 -0.82 2.96
C ARG A 203 -30.37 0.63 2.54
N GLN A 204 -31.63 1.06 2.56
CA GLN A 204 -32.02 2.43 2.23
C GLN A 204 -31.38 3.44 3.21
N LYS A 205 -31.51 3.22 4.52
CA LYS A 205 -30.88 4.06 5.55
C LYS A 205 -29.35 4.10 5.42
N ALA A 206 -28.71 2.98 5.04
CA ALA A 206 -27.27 2.93 4.82
C ALA A 206 -26.84 3.75 3.59
N ILE A 207 -27.63 3.72 2.50
CA ILE A 207 -27.41 4.54 1.30
C ILE A 207 -27.57 6.03 1.63
N GLU A 208 -28.62 6.41 2.35
CA GLU A 208 -28.87 7.81 2.76
C GLU A 208 -27.75 8.38 3.64
N LYS A 209 -27.19 7.55 4.53
CA LYS A 209 -26.04 7.93 5.37
C LYS A 209 -24.68 7.82 4.67
N ASP A 210 -24.64 7.28 3.46
CA ASP A 210 -23.41 6.96 2.72
C ASP A 210 -22.44 6.08 3.55
N ASP A 211 -22.99 5.13 4.31
CA ASP A 211 -22.25 4.38 5.33
C ASP A 211 -21.22 3.38 4.75
N LEU A 212 -20.08 3.21 5.42
CA LEU A 212 -19.02 2.29 4.98
C LEU A 212 -19.46 0.82 4.90
N SER A 213 -20.51 0.40 5.61
CA SER A 213 -21.07 -0.96 5.56
C SER A 213 -21.71 -1.31 4.23
N LEU A 214 -21.99 -0.33 3.36
CA LEU A 214 -22.39 -0.58 1.97
C LEU A 214 -21.32 -1.37 1.21
N LEU A 215 -20.04 -1.18 1.53
CA LEU A 215 -18.94 -1.94 0.94
C LEU A 215 -18.88 -3.35 1.55
N SER A 216 -19.59 -4.29 0.94
CA SER A 216 -19.82 -5.66 1.43
C SER A 216 -18.58 -6.47 1.85
N SER A 217 -17.40 -6.16 1.30
CA SER A 217 -16.13 -6.82 1.64
C SER A 217 -15.42 -6.22 2.86
N MET A 218 -15.89 -5.09 3.39
CA MET A 218 -15.23 -4.38 4.50
C MET A 218 -15.54 -5.04 5.84
N THR A 219 -14.50 -5.35 6.60
CA THR A 219 -14.65 -5.96 7.93
C THR A 219 -14.98 -4.91 9.00
N GLU A 220 -15.51 -5.35 10.14
CA GLU A 220 -15.77 -4.47 11.29
C GLU A 220 -14.49 -3.78 11.79
N LYS A 221 -13.36 -4.50 11.79
CA LYS A 221 -12.04 -3.96 12.15
C LYS A 221 -11.61 -2.84 11.21
N GLU A 222 -11.83 -2.99 9.91
CA GLU A 222 -11.50 -1.97 8.91
C GLU A 222 -12.40 -0.74 9.03
N ARG A 223 -13.71 -0.93 9.24
CA ARG A 223 -14.63 0.18 9.53
C ARG A 223 -14.20 0.98 10.75
N LYS A 224 -13.93 0.31 11.88
CA LYS A 224 -13.41 0.97 13.10
C LYS A 224 -12.11 1.72 12.84
N LYS A 225 -11.21 1.17 12.01
CA LYS A 225 -9.96 1.83 11.62
C LYS A 225 -10.16 3.09 10.78
N PHE A 226 -11.17 3.12 9.90
CA PHE A 226 -11.51 4.33 9.12
C PHE A 226 -12.26 5.36 9.98
N ASN A 227 -13.21 4.91 10.81
CA ASN A 227 -13.93 5.76 11.75
C ASN A 227 -12.95 6.46 12.72
N GLY A 228 -11.94 5.74 13.24
CA GLY A 228 -10.89 6.31 14.07
C GLY A 228 -9.99 7.34 13.37
N LYS A 229 -10.06 7.45 12.03
CA LYS A 229 -9.40 8.49 11.21
C LYS A 229 -10.35 9.61 10.78
N GLY A 230 -11.58 9.62 11.27
CA GLY A 230 -12.62 10.59 10.88
C GLY A 230 -13.23 10.32 9.50
N ILE A 231 -13.10 9.10 8.96
CA ILE A 231 -13.71 8.69 7.68
C ILE A 231 -14.90 7.81 8.01
N PHE A 232 -16.10 8.33 7.80
CA PHE A 232 -17.37 7.68 8.13
C PHE A 232 -18.18 7.33 6.88
N THR A 233 -17.88 7.94 5.72
CA THR A 233 -18.68 7.75 4.51
C THR A 233 -17.88 7.17 3.33
N VAL A 234 -18.57 6.49 2.40
CA VAL A 234 -17.95 5.98 1.16
C VAL A 234 -17.37 7.13 0.34
N THR A 235 -18.07 8.27 0.28
CA THR A 235 -17.59 9.48 -0.39
C THR A 235 -16.29 9.98 0.23
N GLN A 236 -16.19 10.07 1.56
CA GLN A 236 -14.93 10.47 2.23
C GLN A 236 -13.80 9.48 1.94
N LEU A 237 -14.10 8.18 1.93
CA LEU A 237 -13.12 7.14 1.62
C LEU A 237 -12.59 7.26 0.18
N SER A 238 -13.41 7.69 -0.78
CA SER A 238 -13.01 7.89 -2.18
C SER A 238 -11.84 8.89 -2.34
N TYR A 239 -11.81 9.95 -1.52
CA TYR A 239 -10.77 10.98 -1.56
C TYR A 239 -9.44 10.52 -0.95
N THR A 240 -9.41 9.37 -0.26
CA THR A 240 -8.19 8.83 0.35
C THR A 240 -7.29 8.09 -0.64
N PHE A 241 -7.84 7.68 -1.80
CA PHE A 241 -7.06 6.95 -2.79
C PHE A 241 -6.00 7.85 -3.43
N ARG A 242 -4.74 7.39 -3.41
CA ARG A 242 -3.62 8.05 -4.09
C ARG A 242 -3.00 7.08 -5.08
N PRO A 243 -3.05 7.36 -6.40
CA PRO A 243 -2.46 6.49 -7.41
C PRO A 243 -0.96 6.31 -7.16
N ARG A 244 -0.51 5.05 -6.99
CA ARG A 244 0.92 4.71 -6.92
C ARG A 244 1.29 3.94 -8.17
N ARG A 245 2.26 4.44 -8.93
CA ARG A 245 2.72 3.76 -10.14
C ARG A 245 3.40 2.44 -9.76
N ARG A 246 2.84 1.33 -10.22
CA ARG A 246 3.35 -0.01 -9.91
C ARG A 246 4.62 -0.30 -10.71
N PRO A 247 5.67 -0.87 -10.10
CA PRO A 247 6.84 -1.34 -10.85
C PRO A 247 6.40 -2.39 -11.88
N LYS A 248 6.88 -2.31 -13.13
CA LYS A 248 6.49 -3.24 -14.23
C LYS A 248 6.62 -4.72 -13.84
N ARG A 249 7.63 -5.08 -13.04
CA ARG A 249 7.84 -6.45 -12.50
C ARG A 249 6.70 -6.99 -11.62
N LEU A 250 5.82 -6.13 -11.14
CA LEU A 250 4.67 -6.48 -10.30
C LEU A 250 3.35 -6.39 -11.08
N ALA A 251 3.33 -5.92 -12.34
CA ALA A 251 2.09 -5.68 -13.10
C ALA A 251 1.18 -6.92 -13.17
N GLY A 252 1.76 -8.11 -13.34
CA GLY A 252 1.03 -9.39 -13.38
C GLY A 252 0.72 -10.03 -12.02
N LYS A 253 1.14 -9.45 -10.89
CA LYS A 253 0.80 -10.00 -9.55
C LYS A 253 -0.52 -9.42 -9.05
N ARG A 254 -1.35 -10.17 -8.31
CA ARG A 254 -2.56 -9.62 -7.68
C ARG A 254 -2.19 -8.54 -6.65
N GLU A 255 -2.81 -7.36 -6.73
CA GLU A 255 -2.65 -6.28 -5.76
C GLU A 255 -3.54 -6.52 -4.52
N LYS A 256 -3.24 -5.83 -3.42
CA LYS A 256 -4.13 -5.81 -2.26
C LYS A 256 -5.45 -5.13 -2.65
N TYR A 257 -6.58 -5.68 -2.23
CA TYR A 257 -7.88 -5.04 -2.47
C TYR A 257 -7.94 -3.67 -1.78
N HIS A 258 -8.32 -2.63 -2.52
CA HIS A 258 -8.41 -1.26 -2.02
C HIS A 258 -9.85 -0.76 -2.02
N HIS A 259 -10.48 -0.72 -0.84
CA HIS A 259 -11.82 -0.14 -0.67
C HIS A 259 -11.92 1.32 -1.13
N SER A 260 -10.83 2.08 -1.05
CA SER A 260 -10.77 3.46 -1.54
C SER A 260 -10.92 3.56 -3.06
N VAL A 261 -10.46 2.57 -3.83
CA VAL A 261 -10.68 2.52 -5.29
C VAL A 261 -12.12 2.14 -5.60
N LYS A 262 -12.71 1.21 -4.84
CA LYS A 262 -14.13 0.88 -4.97
C LYS A 262 -15.03 2.08 -4.67
N ALA A 263 -14.71 2.83 -3.62
CA ALA A 263 -15.37 4.09 -3.28
C ALA A 263 -15.20 5.15 -4.38
N LEU A 264 -14.02 5.24 -4.99
CA LEU A 264 -13.77 6.11 -6.14
C LEU A 264 -14.63 5.74 -7.35
N ALA A 265 -14.73 4.45 -7.67
CA ALA A 265 -15.58 3.94 -8.74
C ALA A 265 -17.04 4.32 -8.55
N ILE A 266 -17.58 4.11 -7.33
CA ILE A 266 -18.96 4.47 -6.98
C ILE A 266 -19.20 5.97 -7.17
N ARG A 267 -18.29 6.82 -6.68
CA ARG A 267 -18.41 8.27 -6.78
C ARG A 267 -18.38 8.75 -8.24
N GLU A 268 -17.44 8.24 -9.04
CA GLU A 268 -17.25 8.68 -10.42
C GLU A 268 -18.22 7.98 -11.40
N ARG A 269 -18.91 6.93 -10.95
CA ARG A 269 -19.72 6.01 -11.77
C ARG A 269 -18.96 5.41 -12.94
N LYS A 270 -17.65 5.17 -12.75
CA LYS A 270 -16.73 4.63 -13.76
C LYS A 270 -16.11 3.33 -13.31
N ILE A 271 -15.73 2.50 -14.27
CA ILE A 271 -14.98 1.27 -14.00
C ILE A 271 -13.50 1.63 -13.82
N HIS A 272 -12.92 1.33 -12.66
CA HIS A 272 -11.49 1.53 -12.42
C HIS A 272 -10.72 0.23 -12.56
N ILE A 273 -9.66 0.24 -13.37
CA ILE A 273 -8.80 -0.92 -13.59
C ILE A 273 -7.44 -0.69 -12.91
N VAL A 274 -6.99 -1.69 -12.16
CA VAL A 274 -5.72 -1.74 -11.43
C VAL A 274 -4.87 -2.87 -12.01
N GLY A 275 -3.73 -2.51 -12.61
CA GLY A 275 -2.87 -3.45 -13.34
C GLY A 275 -3.41 -3.83 -14.72
N SER A 276 -2.96 -4.99 -15.22
CA SER A 276 -3.37 -5.57 -16.50
C SER A 276 -4.04 -6.93 -16.24
N PRO A 277 -5.37 -6.95 -16.00
CA PRO A 277 -6.10 -8.22 -15.93
C PRO A 277 -6.03 -8.90 -17.31
N GLU A 278 -5.56 -10.14 -17.33
CA GLU A 278 -5.55 -11.03 -18.50
C GLU A 278 -6.53 -12.18 -18.24
N PRO A 279 -7.82 -12.03 -18.56
CA PRO A 279 -8.71 -13.18 -18.65
C PRO A 279 -8.33 -13.95 -19.92
N GLU A 280 -7.33 -14.83 -19.84
CA GLU A 280 -6.96 -15.72 -20.95
C GLU A 280 -8.02 -16.84 -21.08
N ILE A 281 -9.15 -16.54 -21.73
CA ILE A 281 -10.10 -17.58 -22.14
C ILE A 281 -9.55 -18.19 -23.43
N LYS A 282 -8.87 -19.34 -23.32
CA LYS A 282 -8.29 -20.08 -24.45
C LYS A 282 -9.26 -21.20 -24.87
N GLY A 283 -9.87 -21.07 -26.05
CA GLY A 283 -10.82 -22.03 -26.58
C GLY A 283 -12.27 -21.54 -26.58
N THR A 284 -13.22 -22.45 -26.65
CA THR A 284 -14.66 -22.14 -26.68
C THR A 284 -15.17 -21.89 -25.26
N PRO A 285 -15.61 -20.66 -24.89
CA PRO A 285 -16.10 -20.38 -23.55
C PRO A 285 -17.39 -21.15 -23.24
N VAL A 286 -17.40 -21.83 -22.11
CA VAL A 286 -18.55 -22.54 -21.55
C VAL A 286 -18.91 -21.89 -20.22
N PHE A 287 -20.05 -21.22 -20.14
CA PHE A 287 -20.50 -20.53 -18.93
C PHE A 287 -21.31 -21.48 -18.07
N LEU A 288 -20.85 -21.69 -16.85
CA LEU A 288 -21.41 -22.63 -15.89
C LEU A 288 -22.01 -21.87 -14.69
N ASP A 289 -23.24 -22.22 -14.36
CA ASP A 289 -23.91 -21.84 -13.12
C ASP A 289 -24.60 -23.07 -12.52
N VAL A 290 -24.60 -23.19 -11.19
CA VAL A 290 -25.18 -24.36 -10.51
C VAL A 290 -26.04 -23.95 -9.34
N GLU A 291 -27.18 -24.62 -9.18
CA GLU A 291 -28.04 -24.45 -8.02
C GLU A 291 -28.00 -25.70 -7.14
N GLY A 292 -27.99 -25.47 -5.83
CA GLY A 292 -27.93 -26.56 -4.86
C GLY A 292 -28.51 -26.18 -3.51
N LEU A 293 -28.75 -27.21 -2.69
CA LEU A 293 -29.19 -27.12 -1.31
C LEU A 293 -27.98 -27.34 -0.39
N PRO A 294 -27.39 -26.27 0.19
CA PRO A 294 -26.18 -26.38 0.98
C PRO A 294 -26.34 -27.20 2.27
N ASP A 295 -27.57 -27.30 2.78
CA ASP A 295 -27.89 -28.09 3.97
C ASP A 295 -27.83 -29.59 3.69
N ARG A 296 -28.26 -30.03 2.50
CA ARG A 296 -28.21 -31.43 2.03
C ARG A 296 -26.94 -31.79 1.24
N ASP A 297 -26.10 -30.80 0.94
CA ASP A 297 -24.97 -30.93 0.01
C ASP A 297 -25.37 -31.49 -1.37
N PHE A 298 -26.58 -31.16 -1.85
CA PHE A 298 -27.15 -31.68 -3.08
C PHE A 298 -27.24 -30.59 -4.15
N TYR A 299 -26.78 -30.88 -5.37
CA TYR A 299 -26.88 -30.00 -6.53
C TYR A 299 -27.96 -30.51 -7.48
N TYR A 300 -28.99 -29.70 -7.71
CA TYR A 300 -30.19 -30.14 -8.42
C TYR A 300 -30.31 -29.58 -9.85
N LEU A 301 -29.51 -28.56 -10.19
CA LEU A 301 -29.54 -27.94 -11.50
C LEU A 301 -28.15 -27.49 -11.92
N ILE A 302 -27.72 -27.93 -13.12
CA ILE A 302 -26.50 -27.49 -13.79
C ILE A 302 -26.93 -26.72 -15.04
N GLY A 303 -26.60 -25.44 -15.08
CA GLY A 303 -26.78 -24.55 -16.23
C GLY A 303 -25.50 -24.49 -17.04
N VAL A 304 -25.61 -24.75 -18.34
CA VAL A 304 -24.48 -24.64 -19.27
C VAL A 304 -24.89 -23.78 -20.45
N ARG A 305 -24.11 -22.75 -20.73
CA ARG A 305 -24.30 -21.90 -21.90
C ARG A 305 -23.05 -21.88 -22.75
N VAL A 306 -23.22 -22.22 -24.04
CA VAL A 306 -22.12 -22.26 -25.01
C VAL A 306 -22.57 -21.64 -26.33
N LYS A 307 -21.65 -20.92 -26.98
CA LYS A 307 -21.86 -20.38 -28.31
C LYS A 307 -21.32 -21.36 -29.35
N THR A 308 -22.20 -21.97 -30.14
CA THR A 308 -21.85 -22.87 -31.23
C THR A 308 -21.91 -22.14 -32.57
N ALA A 309 -21.50 -22.80 -33.66
CA ALA A 309 -21.60 -22.25 -35.01
C ALA A 309 -23.05 -21.97 -35.45
N GLN A 310 -24.05 -22.63 -34.84
CA GLN A 310 -25.48 -22.47 -35.17
C GLN A 310 -26.22 -21.47 -34.26
N GLY A 311 -25.58 -20.95 -33.21
CA GLY A 311 -26.20 -20.01 -32.27
C GLY A 311 -25.77 -20.24 -30.82
N ILE A 312 -26.48 -19.60 -29.89
CA ILE A 312 -26.27 -19.82 -28.46
C ILE A 312 -27.14 -20.99 -28.01
N VAL A 313 -26.53 -22.00 -27.39
CA VAL A 313 -27.21 -23.16 -26.85
C VAL A 313 -27.17 -23.08 -25.32
N GLN A 314 -28.34 -23.20 -24.70
CA GLN A 314 -28.52 -23.29 -23.25
C GLN A 314 -28.94 -24.71 -22.88
N HIS A 315 -28.15 -25.39 -22.08
CA HIS A 315 -28.52 -26.66 -21.45
C HIS A 315 -28.89 -26.40 -19.98
N SER A 316 -29.93 -27.09 -19.53
CA SER A 316 -30.42 -27.01 -18.15
C SER A 316 -30.65 -28.44 -17.65
N LEU A 317 -29.64 -28.98 -16.99
CA LEU A 317 -29.64 -30.37 -16.52
C LEU A 317 -30.24 -30.42 -15.12
N TRP A 318 -31.44 -30.98 -15.04
CA TRP A 318 -32.24 -30.99 -13.81
C TRP A 318 -32.27 -32.37 -13.17
N ALA A 319 -32.09 -32.44 -11.85
CA ALA A 319 -32.29 -33.63 -11.04
C ALA A 319 -33.53 -33.48 -10.15
N ASP A 320 -34.45 -34.45 -10.26
CA ASP A 320 -35.62 -34.49 -9.40
C ASP A 320 -35.24 -34.93 -7.97
N SER A 321 -34.20 -35.77 -7.84
CA SER A 321 -33.72 -36.35 -6.57
C SER A 321 -32.20 -36.53 -6.53
N ALA A 322 -31.65 -36.81 -5.35
CA ALA A 322 -30.20 -37.03 -5.15
C ALA A 322 -29.64 -38.23 -5.95
N SER A 323 -30.46 -39.23 -6.29
CA SER A 323 -30.01 -40.35 -7.13
C SER A 323 -29.74 -39.95 -8.58
N GLU A 324 -30.34 -38.86 -9.05
CA GLU A 324 -30.13 -38.33 -10.40
C GLU A 324 -28.95 -37.35 -10.48
N GLU A 325 -28.35 -36.97 -9.35
CA GLU A 325 -27.18 -36.08 -9.29
C GLU A 325 -26.01 -36.64 -10.14
N LYS A 326 -25.79 -37.97 -10.10
CA LYS A 326 -24.79 -38.64 -10.95
C LYS A 326 -25.12 -38.53 -12.44
N LYS A 327 -26.39 -38.61 -12.81
CA LYS A 327 -26.84 -38.56 -14.21
C LYS A 327 -26.58 -37.17 -14.78
N ILE A 328 -27.02 -36.11 -14.09
CA ILE A 328 -26.79 -34.74 -14.56
C ILE A 328 -25.30 -34.39 -14.63
N TRP A 329 -24.47 -34.99 -13.77
CA TRP A 329 -23.01 -34.88 -13.84
C TRP A 329 -22.43 -35.56 -15.07
N THR A 330 -22.85 -36.79 -15.37
CA THR A 330 -22.41 -37.50 -16.58
C THR A 330 -22.87 -36.76 -17.84
N ASP A 331 -24.11 -36.27 -17.88
CA ASP A 331 -24.64 -35.49 -18.99
C ASP A 331 -23.84 -34.18 -19.19
N PHE A 332 -23.45 -33.51 -18.10
CA PHE A 332 -22.57 -32.34 -18.14
C PHE A 332 -21.20 -32.67 -18.76
N LEU A 333 -20.56 -33.76 -18.33
CA LEU A 333 -19.27 -34.19 -18.88
C LEU A 333 -19.37 -34.57 -20.37
N ASN A 334 -20.48 -35.18 -20.77
CA ASN A 334 -20.75 -35.51 -22.18
C ASN A 334 -20.84 -34.24 -23.04
N ILE A 335 -21.59 -33.22 -22.58
CA ILE A 335 -21.69 -31.92 -23.28
C ILE A 335 -20.31 -31.27 -23.42
N LEU A 336 -19.46 -31.33 -22.39
CA LEU A 336 -18.10 -30.79 -22.48
C LEU A 336 -17.23 -31.57 -23.49
N SER A 337 -17.45 -32.88 -23.63
CA SER A 337 -16.68 -33.73 -24.56
C SER A 337 -17.03 -33.49 -26.04
N GLU A 338 -18.22 -32.95 -26.32
CA GLU A 338 -18.67 -32.61 -27.68
C GLU A 338 -18.10 -31.26 -28.18
N ILE A 339 -17.57 -30.43 -27.28
CA ILE A 339 -17.06 -29.09 -27.59
C ILE A 339 -15.57 -29.16 -27.91
N ASP A 340 -15.17 -28.52 -29.02
CA ASP A 340 -13.75 -28.40 -29.37
C ASP A 340 -13.06 -27.37 -28.45
N THR A 341 -12.05 -27.83 -27.71
CA THR A 341 -11.28 -27.03 -26.72
C THR A 341 -12.14 -26.21 -25.74
N PRO A 342 -12.92 -26.85 -24.84
CA PRO A 342 -13.82 -26.12 -23.95
C PRO A 342 -13.05 -25.34 -22.87
N ALA A 343 -13.45 -24.10 -22.62
CA ALA A 343 -12.91 -23.26 -21.55
C ALA A 343 -14.02 -22.96 -20.54
N LEU A 344 -14.00 -23.63 -19.39
CA LEU A 344 -15.04 -23.50 -18.38
C LEU A 344 -14.90 -22.18 -17.61
N VAL A 345 -15.98 -21.41 -17.53
CA VAL A 345 -16.05 -20.11 -16.86
C VAL A 345 -17.20 -20.13 -15.86
N HIS A 346 -16.97 -19.71 -14.61
CA HIS A 346 -17.98 -19.71 -13.56
C HIS A 346 -17.84 -18.50 -12.62
N TYR A 347 -18.88 -18.23 -11.80
CA TYR A 347 -18.96 -17.02 -10.98
C TYR A 347 -18.80 -17.25 -9.46
N GLY A 348 -17.55 -17.47 -9.02
CA GLY A 348 -17.22 -17.48 -7.59
C GLY A 348 -16.76 -18.83 -7.09
N SER A 349 -16.75 -19.00 -5.76
CA SER A 349 -16.21 -20.21 -5.11
C SER A 349 -17.23 -21.33 -4.93
N PHE A 350 -18.52 -21.06 -5.14
CA PHE A 350 -19.57 -22.05 -4.97
C PHE A 350 -19.47 -23.13 -6.05
N GLU A 351 -19.25 -22.73 -7.30
CA GLU A 351 -19.08 -23.62 -8.45
C GLU A 351 -17.72 -24.33 -8.40
N THR A 352 -16.68 -23.67 -7.87
CA THR A 352 -15.38 -24.34 -7.60
C THR A 352 -15.56 -25.50 -6.62
N ASN A 353 -16.34 -25.28 -5.55
CA ASN A 353 -16.63 -26.33 -4.57
C ASN A 353 -17.51 -27.42 -5.17
N PHE A 354 -18.47 -27.07 -6.02
CA PHE A 354 -19.27 -28.03 -6.79
C PHE A 354 -18.37 -28.93 -7.62
N LEU A 355 -17.53 -28.39 -8.51
CA LEU A 355 -16.66 -29.17 -9.39
C LEU A 355 -15.79 -30.15 -8.59
N LYS A 356 -15.14 -29.65 -7.53
CA LYS A 356 -14.32 -30.50 -6.66
C LYS A 356 -15.14 -31.63 -6.01
N ARG A 357 -16.29 -31.30 -5.43
CA ARG A 357 -17.15 -32.29 -4.75
C ARG A 357 -17.71 -33.34 -5.70
N MET A 358 -18.05 -32.97 -6.93
CA MET A 358 -18.57 -33.90 -7.92
C MET A 358 -17.50 -34.89 -8.39
N CYS A 359 -16.26 -34.44 -8.58
CA CYS A 359 -15.11 -35.31 -8.80
C CYS A 359 -14.87 -36.26 -7.63
N ASP A 360 -14.86 -35.74 -6.39
CA ASP A 360 -14.65 -36.54 -5.18
C ASP A 360 -15.75 -37.63 -5.00
N ARG A 361 -17.02 -37.35 -5.39
CA ARG A 361 -18.16 -38.26 -5.20
C ARG A 361 -18.33 -39.30 -6.29
N TYR A 362 -18.18 -38.91 -7.55
CA TYR A 362 -18.60 -39.73 -8.70
C TYR A 362 -17.45 -40.26 -9.56
N GLY A 363 -16.20 -39.99 -9.16
CA GLY A 363 -14.99 -40.53 -9.73
C GLY A 363 -14.05 -39.45 -10.25
N GLU A 364 -12.75 -39.61 -9.96
CA GLU A 364 -11.70 -38.76 -10.50
C GLU A 364 -11.59 -38.97 -12.02
N LEU A 365 -11.60 -37.86 -12.77
CA LEU A 365 -11.29 -37.88 -14.19
C LEU A 365 -9.82 -38.34 -14.33
N PRO A 366 -9.47 -39.21 -15.30
CA PRO A 366 -8.09 -39.69 -15.45
C PRO A 366 -7.10 -38.51 -15.55
N GLU A 367 -6.06 -38.51 -14.72
CA GLU A 367 -5.01 -37.48 -14.72
C GLU A 367 -4.43 -37.32 -16.13
N GLY A 368 -4.46 -36.10 -16.67
CA GLY A 368 -4.02 -35.79 -18.03
C GLY A 368 -5.08 -35.94 -19.14
N SER A 369 -6.31 -36.35 -18.82
CA SER A 369 -7.43 -36.28 -19.78
C SER A 369 -7.80 -34.83 -20.11
N ALA A 370 -8.33 -34.59 -21.32
CA ALA A 370 -8.75 -33.27 -21.76
C ALA A 370 -9.79 -32.65 -20.80
N LEU A 371 -10.73 -33.46 -20.29
CA LEU A 371 -11.75 -33.02 -19.34
C LEU A 371 -11.19 -32.68 -17.95
N ALA A 372 -10.22 -33.46 -17.44
CA ALA A 372 -9.56 -33.16 -16.16
C ALA A 372 -8.87 -31.78 -16.21
N ASN A 373 -8.14 -31.52 -17.30
CA ASN A 373 -7.47 -30.23 -17.49
C ASN A 373 -8.47 -29.06 -17.57
N VAL A 374 -9.66 -29.26 -18.16
CA VAL A 374 -10.70 -28.23 -18.27
C VAL A 374 -11.31 -27.89 -16.91
N VAL A 375 -11.56 -28.89 -16.08
CA VAL A 375 -12.08 -28.69 -14.72
C VAL A 375 -11.03 -28.05 -13.81
N GLU A 376 -9.76 -28.45 -13.92
CA GLU A 376 -8.66 -27.84 -13.14
C GLU A 376 -8.34 -26.41 -13.57
N SER A 377 -8.44 -26.11 -14.87
CA SER A 377 -8.20 -24.78 -15.42
C SER A 377 -9.44 -23.88 -15.45
N ALA A 378 -10.55 -24.29 -14.82
CA ALA A 378 -11.80 -23.54 -14.78
C ALA A 378 -11.59 -22.12 -14.24
N LEU A 379 -12.08 -21.14 -15.01
CA LEU A 379 -11.85 -19.72 -14.76
C LEU A 379 -12.90 -19.14 -13.81
N ASN A 380 -12.49 -18.86 -12.59
CA ASN A 380 -13.29 -18.11 -11.62
C ASN A 380 -13.23 -16.60 -11.90
N LEU A 381 -14.29 -16.02 -12.48
CA LEU A 381 -14.33 -14.60 -12.83
C LEU A 381 -14.24 -13.66 -11.63
N VAL A 382 -14.81 -14.04 -10.48
CA VAL A 382 -14.70 -13.20 -9.26
C VAL A 382 -13.24 -13.03 -8.87
N SER A 383 -12.40 -14.05 -9.07
CA SER A 383 -10.97 -13.98 -8.78
C SER A 383 -10.18 -13.08 -9.74
N VAL A 384 -10.68 -12.89 -10.97
CA VAL A 384 -10.14 -11.97 -11.97
C VAL A 384 -10.57 -10.54 -11.65
N VAL A 385 -11.86 -10.33 -11.33
CA VAL A 385 -12.40 -9.01 -10.99
C VAL A 385 -11.83 -8.52 -9.66
N PHE A 386 -11.70 -9.39 -8.67
CA PHE A 386 -11.29 -8.99 -7.32
C PHE A 386 -9.88 -8.38 -7.30
N ALA A 387 -9.80 -7.18 -6.74
CA ALA A 387 -8.60 -6.35 -6.60
C ALA A 387 -7.99 -5.80 -7.90
N GLN A 388 -8.50 -6.19 -9.08
CA GLN A 388 -8.02 -5.71 -10.38
C GLN A 388 -9.05 -4.82 -11.10
N ILE A 389 -10.34 -5.12 -10.99
CA ILE A 389 -11.40 -4.38 -11.69
C ILE A 389 -12.46 -3.94 -10.67
N TYR A 390 -12.69 -2.64 -10.61
CA TYR A 390 -13.58 -1.99 -9.65
C TYR A 390 -14.77 -1.39 -10.40
N PHE A 391 -15.85 -2.17 -10.49
CA PHE A 391 -17.15 -1.68 -10.96
C PHE A 391 -17.78 -0.70 -9.95
N PRO A 392 -18.58 0.28 -10.39
CA PRO A 392 -19.24 1.28 -9.54
C PRO A 392 -20.48 0.71 -8.83
N THR A 393 -20.32 -0.43 -8.17
CA THR A 393 -21.36 -1.17 -7.43
C THR A 393 -20.95 -1.33 -5.97
N TYR A 394 -21.86 -1.66 -5.05
CA TYR A 394 -21.50 -1.83 -3.63
C TYR A 394 -20.88 -3.21 -3.32
N SER A 395 -21.16 -4.21 -4.14
CA SER A 395 -20.59 -5.56 -4.07
C SER A 395 -20.08 -6.03 -5.43
N ASN A 396 -19.35 -7.15 -5.42
CA ASN A 396 -18.94 -7.87 -6.63
C ASN A 396 -19.82 -9.11 -6.86
N ARG A 397 -21.11 -9.03 -6.54
CA ARG A 397 -22.09 -10.09 -6.87
C ARG A 397 -22.49 -9.99 -8.34
N LEU A 398 -22.80 -11.13 -8.96
CA LEU A 398 -23.19 -11.21 -10.38
C LEU A 398 -24.35 -10.27 -10.67
N LYS A 399 -25.42 -10.36 -9.87
CA LYS A 399 -26.62 -9.53 -9.99
C LYS A 399 -26.35 -8.02 -9.97
N GLU A 400 -25.38 -7.56 -9.18
CA GLU A 400 -25.05 -6.13 -9.12
C GLU A 400 -24.18 -5.68 -10.29
N ILE A 401 -23.17 -6.48 -10.68
CA ILE A 401 -22.28 -6.12 -11.80
C ILE A 401 -23.03 -6.21 -13.12
N ALA A 402 -23.72 -7.31 -13.39
CA ALA A 402 -24.50 -7.47 -14.63
C ALA A 402 -25.68 -6.49 -14.68
N GLY A 403 -26.31 -6.17 -13.54
CA GLY A 403 -27.30 -5.08 -13.45
C GLY A 403 -26.72 -3.71 -13.85
N TYR A 404 -25.50 -3.39 -13.42
CA TYR A 404 -24.80 -2.17 -13.88
C TYR A 404 -24.48 -2.21 -15.39
N LEU A 405 -24.22 -3.39 -15.94
CA LEU A 405 -24.01 -3.60 -17.38
C LEU A 405 -25.31 -3.62 -18.20
N GLY A 406 -26.47 -3.44 -17.57
CA GLY A 406 -27.77 -3.35 -18.22
C GLY A 406 -28.57 -4.65 -18.29
N PHE A 407 -28.14 -5.72 -17.62
CA PHE A 407 -28.89 -6.97 -17.54
C PHE A 407 -29.99 -6.91 -16.47
N THR A 408 -31.18 -7.40 -16.82
CA THR A 408 -32.34 -7.45 -15.92
C THR A 408 -32.92 -8.85 -15.88
N TRP A 409 -33.01 -9.43 -14.68
CA TRP A 409 -33.70 -10.70 -14.46
C TRP A 409 -35.20 -10.53 -14.63
N SER A 410 -35.87 -11.60 -15.06
CA SER A 410 -37.33 -11.59 -15.26
C SER A 410 -38.10 -11.33 -13.96
N ASP A 411 -37.58 -11.83 -12.84
CA ASP A 411 -38.13 -11.61 -11.52
C ASP A 411 -37.19 -10.73 -10.66
N PRO A 412 -37.59 -9.49 -10.31
CA PRO A 412 -36.81 -8.61 -9.45
C PRO A 412 -36.54 -9.20 -8.05
N ALA A 413 -37.46 -10.01 -7.52
CA ALA A 413 -37.39 -10.62 -6.20
C ALA A 413 -36.52 -11.90 -6.17
N ALA A 414 -36.17 -12.46 -7.34
CA ALA A 414 -35.34 -13.66 -7.42
C ALA A 414 -33.95 -13.44 -6.83
N SER A 415 -33.51 -14.35 -5.96
CA SER A 415 -32.17 -14.35 -5.39
C SER A 415 -31.76 -15.79 -5.08
N GLY A 416 -30.46 -16.09 -5.02
CA GLY A 416 -30.00 -17.44 -4.70
C GLY A 416 -30.43 -17.98 -3.32
N VAL A 417 -30.94 -17.13 -2.43
CA VAL A 417 -31.57 -17.60 -1.17
C VAL A 417 -33.05 -17.95 -1.42
N GLN A 418 -33.72 -17.24 -2.31
CA GLN A 418 -35.08 -17.51 -2.73
C GLN A 418 -35.21 -18.80 -3.56
N THR A 419 -34.17 -19.16 -4.34
CA THR A 419 -34.15 -20.43 -5.10
C THR A 419 -34.25 -21.65 -4.19
N ILE A 420 -33.67 -21.59 -2.99
CA ILE A 420 -33.82 -22.62 -1.95
C ILE A 420 -35.30 -22.78 -1.56
N ALA A 421 -36.00 -21.68 -1.30
CA ALA A 421 -37.42 -21.72 -0.95
C ALA A 421 -38.27 -22.31 -2.09
N TRP A 422 -38.03 -21.87 -3.33
CA TRP A 422 -38.70 -22.41 -4.51
C TRP A 422 -38.44 -23.90 -4.73
N ARG A 423 -37.21 -24.36 -4.47
CA ARG A 423 -36.86 -25.79 -4.58
C ARG A 423 -37.60 -26.63 -3.55
N HIS A 424 -37.66 -26.21 -2.29
CA HIS A 424 -38.42 -26.92 -1.26
C HIS A 424 -39.93 -26.93 -1.56
N GLU A 425 -40.48 -25.82 -2.02
CA GLU A 425 -41.89 -25.73 -2.40
C GLU A 425 -42.19 -26.61 -3.62
N TRP A 426 -41.29 -26.66 -4.60
CA TRP A 426 -41.39 -27.57 -5.73
C TRP A 426 -41.30 -29.04 -5.29
N GLU A 427 -40.44 -29.39 -4.33
CA GLU A 427 -40.36 -30.76 -3.81
C GLU A 427 -41.67 -31.20 -3.13
N ALA A 428 -42.32 -30.28 -2.40
CA ALA A 428 -43.58 -30.54 -1.72
C ALA A 428 -44.80 -30.58 -2.67
N THR A 429 -44.83 -29.71 -3.67
CA THR A 429 -46.04 -29.49 -4.51
C THR A 429 -45.93 -30.06 -5.92
N LYS A 430 -44.70 -30.29 -6.41
CA LYS A 430 -44.37 -30.69 -7.79
C LYS A 430 -44.94 -29.77 -8.88
N VAL A 431 -45.20 -28.51 -8.55
CA VAL A 431 -45.78 -27.52 -9.46
C VAL A 431 -44.81 -27.18 -10.61
N PRO A 432 -45.19 -27.33 -11.89
CA PRO A 432 -44.29 -27.08 -13.02
C PRO A 432 -43.76 -25.64 -13.14
N SER A 433 -44.54 -24.65 -12.69
CA SER A 433 -44.14 -23.23 -12.78
C SER A 433 -42.93 -22.89 -11.90
N LEU A 434 -42.78 -23.53 -10.73
CA LEU A 434 -41.62 -23.34 -9.86
C LEU A 434 -40.34 -23.92 -10.48
N LYS A 435 -40.44 -25.09 -11.12
CA LYS A 435 -39.33 -25.68 -11.89
C LYS A 435 -38.93 -24.78 -13.06
N ALA A 436 -39.91 -24.26 -13.80
CA ALA A 436 -39.67 -23.32 -14.89
C ALA A 436 -39.01 -22.02 -14.39
N ALA A 437 -39.41 -21.50 -13.22
CA ALA A 437 -38.80 -20.32 -12.61
C ALA A 437 -37.34 -20.56 -12.21
N LEU A 438 -37.03 -21.71 -11.59
CA LEU A 438 -35.67 -22.10 -11.23
C LEU A 438 -34.76 -22.27 -12.45
N VAL A 439 -35.26 -22.95 -13.49
CA VAL A 439 -34.53 -23.14 -14.76
C VAL A 439 -34.29 -21.80 -15.45
N THR A 440 -35.29 -20.91 -15.45
CA THR A 440 -35.17 -19.56 -16.02
C THR A 440 -34.15 -18.74 -15.25
N TYR A 441 -34.17 -18.78 -13.92
CA TYR A 441 -33.22 -18.05 -13.07
C TYR A 441 -31.77 -18.48 -13.33
N ASN A 442 -31.51 -19.79 -13.33
CA ASN A 442 -30.18 -20.34 -13.60
C ASN A 442 -29.70 -20.05 -15.03
N ALA A 443 -30.60 -20.14 -16.04
CA ALA A 443 -30.27 -19.75 -17.41
C ALA A 443 -29.91 -18.26 -17.53
N GLN A 444 -30.62 -17.39 -16.79
CA GLN A 444 -30.31 -15.96 -16.72
C GLN A 444 -28.99 -15.69 -15.99
N ASP A 445 -28.62 -16.46 -14.98
CA ASP A 445 -27.32 -16.36 -14.33
C ASP A 445 -26.18 -16.80 -15.28
N CYS A 446 -26.37 -17.84 -16.11
CA CYS A 446 -25.44 -18.17 -17.19
C CYS A 446 -25.30 -17.05 -18.23
N GLU A 447 -26.40 -16.39 -18.61
CA GLU A 447 -26.40 -15.28 -19.57
C GLU A 447 -25.76 -14.01 -19.00
N ALA A 448 -26.05 -13.68 -17.73
CA ALA A 448 -25.39 -12.60 -17.02
C ALA A 448 -23.88 -12.86 -16.88
N LEU A 449 -23.50 -14.12 -16.66
CA LEU A 449 -22.11 -14.55 -16.60
C LEU A 449 -21.41 -14.37 -17.96
N GLU A 450 -22.05 -14.76 -19.07
CA GLU A 450 -21.56 -14.49 -20.42
C GLU A 450 -21.34 -12.99 -20.64
N LEU A 451 -22.33 -12.15 -20.32
CA LEU A 451 -22.25 -10.70 -20.49
C LEU A 451 -21.07 -10.10 -19.73
N VAL A 452 -20.88 -10.50 -18.46
CA VAL A 452 -19.75 -10.03 -17.65
C VAL A 452 -18.43 -10.51 -18.25
N ALA A 453 -18.32 -11.78 -18.64
CA ALA A 453 -17.10 -12.33 -19.22
C ALA A 453 -16.71 -11.60 -20.52
N LEU A 454 -17.66 -11.40 -21.43
CA LEU A 454 -17.44 -10.66 -22.67
C LEU A 454 -17.00 -9.22 -22.38
N LYS A 455 -17.64 -8.56 -21.41
CA LYS A 455 -17.24 -7.20 -21.03
C LYS A 455 -15.82 -7.15 -20.47
N LEU A 456 -15.39 -8.17 -19.71
CA LEU A 456 -14.02 -8.26 -19.20
C LEU A 456 -12.99 -8.45 -20.30
N VAL A 457 -13.31 -9.23 -21.33
CA VAL A 457 -12.47 -9.40 -22.53
C VAL A 457 -12.41 -8.09 -23.32
N ASP A 458 -13.54 -7.39 -23.49
CA ASP A 458 -13.57 -6.08 -24.16
C ASP A 458 -12.72 -5.05 -23.40
N LEU A 459 -12.77 -5.03 -22.05
CA LEU A 459 -11.97 -4.12 -21.22
C LEU A 459 -10.45 -4.35 -21.36
N HIS A 460 -10.05 -5.52 -21.84
CA HIS A 460 -8.67 -5.86 -22.14
C HIS A 460 -8.23 -5.35 -23.53
N GLN A 461 -9.11 -5.36 -24.53
CA GLN A 461 -8.81 -4.86 -25.87
C GLN A 461 -8.81 -3.31 -25.88
N ASP A 462 -7.70 -2.68 -26.32
CA ASP A 462 -7.41 -1.24 -26.21
C ASP A 462 -8.35 -0.29 -27.03
N GLY A 463 -9.57 -0.72 -27.37
CA GLY A 463 -10.52 -0.02 -28.26
C GLY A 463 -11.74 0.65 -27.61
N ILE A 464 -11.90 0.63 -26.27
CA ILE A 464 -13.12 1.18 -25.64
C ILE A 464 -13.06 2.72 -25.49
N SER A 465 -14.20 3.36 -25.78
CA SER A 465 -14.51 4.77 -25.53
C SER A 465 -13.95 5.28 -24.17
N PRO A 466 -13.10 6.32 -24.16
CA PRO A 466 -12.36 6.77 -22.97
C PRO A 466 -13.18 7.31 -21.78
N ASN A 467 -14.51 7.39 -21.88
CA ASN A 467 -15.32 8.12 -20.89
C ASN A 467 -15.71 7.29 -19.66
N ASP A 468 -15.88 5.98 -19.77
CA ASP A 468 -16.48 5.16 -18.71
C ASP A 468 -15.47 4.24 -17.98
N VAL A 469 -14.26 4.10 -18.51
CA VAL A 469 -13.21 3.21 -17.98
C VAL A 469 -11.94 4.01 -17.68
N VAL A 470 -11.45 3.91 -16.45
CA VAL A 470 -10.26 4.63 -15.98
C VAL A 470 -9.21 3.64 -15.51
N ARG A 471 -8.09 3.53 -16.25
CA ARG A 471 -6.91 2.82 -15.75
C ARG A 471 -6.26 3.64 -14.65
N THR A 472 -6.16 3.09 -13.45
CA THR A 472 -5.60 3.80 -12.28
C THR A 472 -4.14 4.24 -12.47
N GLU A 473 -3.41 3.59 -13.38
CA GLU A 473 -2.06 3.99 -13.80
C GLU A 473 -2.01 5.28 -14.62
N GLN A 474 -3.13 5.63 -15.27
CA GLN A 474 -3.31 6.82 -16.11
C GLN A 474 -3.88 8.01 -15.32
N LEU A 475 -4.38 7.79 -14.09
CA LEU A 475 -4.79 8.86 -13.19
C LEU A 475 -3.58 9.79 -12.94
N LYS A 476 -3.63 10.98 -13.52
CA LYS A 476 -2.56 11.96 -13.41
C LYS A 476 -2.39 12.34 -11.94
N HIS A 477 -1.13 12.33 -11.50
CA HIS A 477 -0.76 12.89 -10.21
C HIS A 477 -0.94 14.40 -10.28
N GLU A 478 -2.08 14.91 -9.81
CA GLU A 478 -2.26 16.34 -9.59
C GLU A 478 -1.44 16.74 -8.37
N SER A 479 -0.15 17.02 -8.59
CA SER A 479 0.47 18.07 -7.81
C SER A 479 -0.05 19.38 -8.40
N LEU A 480 -0.85 20.13 -7.65
CA LEU A 480 -1.37 21.44 -8.05
C LEU A 480 -0.28 22.45 -8.46
N TYR A 481 1.01 22.13 -8.25
CA TYR A 481 2.16 22.99 -8.57
C TYR A 481 3.35 22.20 -9.12
N GLY A 482 3.32 21.83 -10.40
CA GLY A 482 4.48 21.24 -11.08
C GLY A 482 4.70 21.85 -12.46
N PHE A 483 5.74 22.67 -12.62
CA PHE A 483 6.22 23.13 -13.93
C PHE A 483 6.82 21.95 -14.71
N LYS A 484 6.00 21.18 -15.42
CA LYS A 484 6.43 20.17 -16.41
C LYS A 484 6.03 20.60 -17.82
N ARG A 485 6.80 20.18 -18.83
CA ARG A 485 6.40 20.35 -20.25
C ARG A 485 5.17 19.50 -20.52
N ASN A 486 4.06 20.14 -20.89
CA ASN A 486 2.82 19.46 -21.24
C ASN A 486 2.98 18.67 -22.55
N THR A 487 2.73 17.37 -22.50
CA THR A 487 2.53 16.53 -23.70
C THR A 487 1.06 16.60 -24.10
N PHE A 488 0.81 17.09 -25.31
CA PHE A 488 -0.54 17.19 -25.88
C PHE A 488 -0.80 16.02 -26.82
N SER A 489 -1.99 15.42 -26.72
CA SER A 489 -2.40 14.29 -27.57
C SER A 489 -2.60 14.69 -29.03
N PHE A 490 -2.92 15.96 -29.29
CA PHE A 490 -3.07 16.53 -30.63
C PHE A 490 -1.83 17.38 -30.96
N PRO A 491 -1.16 17.14 -32.10
CA PRO A 491 -0.01 17.95 -32.54
C PRO A 491 -0.34 19.45 -32.59
N GLU A 492 -1.57 19.79 -32.98
CA GLU A 492 -2.09 21.15 -33.10
C GLU A 492 -2.11 21.86 -31.75
N LEU A 493 -2.51 21.18 -30.67
CA LEU A 493 -2.51 21.75 -29.33
C LEU A 493 -1.09 21.96 -28.78
N SER A 494 -0.14 21.12 -29.19
CA SER A 494 1.29 21.35 -28.92
C SER A 494 1.78 22.61 -29.63
N VAL A 495 1.35 22.84 -30.87
CA VAL A 495 1.65 24.05 -31.64
C VAL A 495 0.99 25.28 -31.00
N ILE A 496 -0.27 25.19 -30.58
CA ILE A 496 -1.01 26.28 -29.92
C ILE A 496 -0.37 26.61 -28.57
N ASN A 497 -0.04 25.61 -27.74
CA ASN A 497 0.61 25.86 -26.46
C ASN A 497 2.03 26.42 -26.63
N LYS A 498 2.80 25.94 -27.61
CA LYS A 498 4.07 26.57 -28.01
C LYS A 498 3.85 28.03 -28.43
N ALA A 499 2.74 28.34 -29.09
CA ALA A 499 2.40 29.69 -29.50
C ALA A 499 1.98 30.61 -28.33
N ALA A 500 1.55 30.03 -27.21
CA ALA A 500 1.20 30.74 -25.98
C ALA A 500 2.40 30.98 -25.04
N TYR A 501 3.55 30.34 -25.26
CA TYR A 501 4.76 30.63 -24.49
C TYR A 501 5.24 32.05 -24.72
N TRP A 502 5.71 32.67 -23.63
CA TRP A 502 6.20 34.06 -23.60
C TRP A 502 7.18 34.39 -24.73
N ASP A 503 8.14 33.49 -25.00
CA ASP A 503 9.15 33.71 -26.04
C ASP A 503 8.54 33.68 -27.46
N TYR A 504 7.62 32.75 -27.74
CA TYR A 504 6.94 32.68 -29.05
C TYR A 504 6.06 33.91 -29.29
N GLN A 505 5.28 34.33 -28.29
CA GLN A 505 4.46 35.52 -28.40
C GLN A 505 5.33 36.77 -28.61
N ARG A 506 6.45 36.88 -27.89
CA ARG A 506 7.36 38.03 -28.00
C ARG A 506 8.14 38.06 -29.31
N GLU A 507 8.48 36.92 -29.90
CA GLU A 507 9.30 36.82 -31.14
C GLU A 507 8.49 36.76 -32.43
N ARG A 508 7.23 36.31 -32.39
CA ARG A 508 6.41 36.12 -33.62
C ARG A 508 5.10 36.89 -33.63
N VAL A 509 4.46 37.09 -32.49
CA VAL A 509 3.15 37.77 -32.41
C VAL A 509 3.34 39.26 -32.17
N TYR A 510 3.90 39.65 -31.03
CA TYR A 510 4.11 41.06 -30.66
C TYR A 510 5.12 41.81 -31.55
N VAL A 511 6.06 41.10 -32.21
CA VAL A 511 7.00 41.68 -33.20
C VAL A 511 6.30 42.16 -34.46
N LYS A 512 5.22 41.47 -34.86
CA LYS A 512 4.42 41.84 -36.03
C LYS A 512 3.49 43.01 -35.72
N SER A 513 3.03 43.11 -34.48
CA SER A 513 2.09 44.13 -34.01
C SER A 513 2.78 45.42 -33.55
N ASN A 514 4.06 45.39 -33.21
CA ASN A 514 4.77 46.55 -32.65
C ASN A 514 6.16 46.74 -33.29
N SER A 515 6.30 47.80 -34.09
CA SER A 515 7.52 48.13 -34.83
C SER A 515 8.76 48.31 -33.93
N PHE A 516 8.56 48.73 -32.68
CA PHE A 516 9.63 48.87 -31.69
C PHE A 516 10.24 47.51 -31.26
N LEU A 517 9.43 46.45 -31.16
CA LEU A 517 9.91 45.11 -30.80
C LEU A 517 10.69 44.46 -31.95
N LYS A 518 10.35 44.78 -33.20
CA LYS A 518 11.07 44.35 -34.41
C LYS A 518 12.48 44.95 -34.48
N VAL A 519 12.63 46.22 -34.09
CA VAL A 519 13.92 46.92 -33.95
C VAL A 519 14.71 46.40 -32.74
N ALA A 520 14.05 46.06 -31.63
CA ALA A 520 14.71 45.53 -30.43
C ALA A 520 15.30 44.12 -30.62
N LEU A 521 14.61 43.24 -31.35
CA LEU A 521 15.09 41.87 -31.66
C LEU A 521 16.24 41.88 -32.68
N THR A 522 16.17 42.74 -33.72
CA THR A 522 17.29 42.96 -34.66
C THR A 522 18.49 43.65 -33.99
N ARG A 523 18.28 44.48 -32.97
CA ARG A 523 19.37 45.05 -32.15
C ARG A 523 20.05 44.03 -31.23
N SER A 524 19.47 42.87 -30.95
CA SER A 524 20.09 41.85 -30.09
C SER A 524 21.25 41.11 -30.79
N SER A 525 21.36 41.20 -32.12
CA SER A 525 22.50 40.72 -32.90
C SER A 525 23.67 41.72 -32.97
N ARG A 526 23.62 42.81 -32.18
CA ARG A 526 24.65 43.86 -32.19
C ARG A 526 26.06 43.31 -31.97
N ASP A 527 26.91 43.74 -32.89
CA ASP A 527 28.36 43.58 -33.01
C ASP A 527 29.09 43.16 -31.73
N ARG A 528 29.92 42.12 -31.89
CA ARG A 528 30.99 41.77 -30.95
C ARG A 528 31.94 42.97 -30.85
N LYS A 529 31.69 43.89 -29.91
CA LYS A 529 32.64 44.95 -29.58
C LYS A 529 33.95 44.29 -29.15
N THR A 530 34.98 44.40 -29.98
CA THR A 530 36.35 44.03 -29.67
C THR A 530 36.88 45.03 -28.65
N PHE A 531 36.94 44.61 -27.39
CA PHE A 531 37.49 45.44 -26.34
C PHE A 531 39.02 45.39 -26.35
N PRO A 532 39.72 46.51 -26.12
CA PRO A 532 41.17 46.53 -26.02
C PRO A 532 41.66 45.64 -24.87
N PRO A 533 42.82 44.96 -25.00
CA PRO A 533 43.37 44.14 -23.93
C PRO A 533 43.83 45.01 -22.76
N ASN A 534 43.56 44.57 -21.52
CA ASN A 534 44.00 45.24 -20.31
C ASN A 534 45.50 45.06 -20.04
N LYS A 535 46.08 43.94 -20.51
CA LYS A 535 47.51 43.65 -20.38
C LYS A 535 47.99 42.93 -21.64
N ILE A 536 49.13 43.35 -22.17
CA ILE A 536 49.84 42.64 -23.25
C ILE A 536 51.05 41.95 -22.63
N ILE A 537 51.26 40.67 -22.94
CA ILE A 537 52.42 39.89 -22.48
C ILE A 537 53.12 39.34 -23.72
N GLU A 538 54.38 39.72 -23.89
CA GLU A 538 55.26 39.18 -24.93
C GLU A 538 56.03 37.98 -24.37
N CYS A 539 55.89 36.82 -25.00
CA CYS A 539 56.61 35.62 -24.58
C CYS A 539 58.05 35.68 -25.08
N SER A 540 58.97 35.44 -24.16
CA SER A 540 60.39 35.27 -24.46
C SER A 540 60.64 34.03 -25.32
N ARG A 541 61.74 34.09 -26.08
CA ARG A 541 62.24 32.97 -26.88
C ARG A 541 62.68 31.83 -25.93
N PRO A 542 62.25 30.57 -26.16
CA PRO A 542 62.75 29.42 -25.41
C PRO A 542 64.25 29.28 -25.59
N HIS A 543 64.98 28.74 -24.60
CA HIS A 543 66.42 28.54 -24.72
C HIS A 543 66.81 27.27 -25.50
N SER A 544 65.95 26.27 -25.52
CA SER A 544 66.19 24.97 -26.16
C SER A 544 64.91 24.36 -26.72
N CYS A 545 65.07 23.43 -27.67
CA CYS A 545 63.95 22.64 -28.17
C CYS A 545 63.46 21.65 -27.10
N PRO A 546 62.17 21.62 -26.73
CA PRO A 546 61.64 20.72 -25.70
C PRO A 546 61.65 19.24 -26.10
N LYS A 547 61.91 18.92 -27.39
CA LYS A 547 61.94 17.52 -27.89
C LYS A 547 63.35 16.94 -27.96
N CYS A 548 64.36 17.74 -28.31
CA CYS A 548 65.73 17.25 -28.54
C CYS A 548 66.83 18.10 -27.89
N GLY A 549 66.49 19.11 -27.09
CA GLY A 549 67.46 19.98 -26.41
C GLY A 549 68.24 20.95 -27.32
N SER A 550 68.12 20.83 -28.65
CA SER A 550 68.87 21.68 -29.59
C SER A 550 68.55 23.17 -29.43
N THR A 551 69.59 24.01 -29.50
CA THR A 551 69.52 25.48 -29.53
C THR A 551 69.24 26.02 -30.95
N HIS A 552 69.33 25.15 -31.97
CA HIS A 552 69.15 25.50 -33.37
C HIS A 552 67.68 25.34 -33.81
N PHE A 553 66.91 26.42 -33.64
CA PHE A 553 65.52 26.54 -34.08
C PHE A 553 65.24 27.98 -34.52
N PHE A 554 64.36 28.12 -35.52
CA PHE A 554 64.00 29.41 -36.10
C PHE A 554 62.53 29.76 -35.84
N GLY A 555 62.19 31.04 -35.96
CA GLY A 555 60.83 31.54 -35.82
C GLY A 555 59.95 31.10 -36.99
N HIS A 556 58.98 30.24 -36.71
CA HIS A 556 58.00 29.66 -37.63
C HIS A 556 56.61 30.31 -37.43
N GLY A 557 56.55 31.65 -37.45
CA GLY A 557 55.31 32.44 -37.40
C GLY A 557 55.03 33.15 -36.08
N LYS A 558 54.48 34.38 -36.17
CA LYS A 558 53.99 35.17 -35.04
C LYS A 558 52.53 34.82 -34.77
N HIS A 559 52.20 34.54 -33.52
CA HIS A 559 50.85 34.26 -33.08
C HIS A 559 50.46 35.18 -31.93
N SER A 560 49.18 35.51 -31.85
CA SER A 560 48.62 36.20 -30.70
C SER A 560 47.38 35.49 -30.19
N ARG A 561 47.14 35.58 -28.88
CA ARG A 561 46.02 34.91 -28.23
C ARG A 561 45.47 35.77 -27.10
N SER A 562 44.18 36.06 -27.14
CA SER A 562 43.49 36.72 -26.03
C SER A 562 42.90 35.71 -25.05
N VAL A 563 43.11 35.95 -23.75
CA VAL A 563 42.51 35.22 -22.64
C VAL A 563 41.67 36.18 -21.83
N LEU A 564 40.41 35.81 -21.61
CA LEU A 564 39.46 36.59 -20.84
C LEU A 564 39.27 36.01 -19.45
N ASP A 565 39.41 36.84 -18.42
CA ASP A 565 39.33 36.41 -17.02
C ASP A 565 38.61 37.43 -16.12
N LEU A 566 38.46 37.09 -14.84
CA LEU A 566 38.00 37.98 -13.78
C LEU A 566 39.12 38.27 -12.78
N LYS A 567 39.41 39.56 -12.57
CA LYS A 567 40.33 40.03 -11.55
C LYS A 567 39.56 40.40 -10.29
N PHE A 568 39.87 39.72 -9.19
CA PHE A 568 39.32 39.99 -7.87
C PHE A 568 40.10 41.10 -7.19
N MET A 569 39.40 42.14 -6.76
CA MET A 569 39.91 43.29 -6.01
C MET A 569 39.32 43.24 -4.59
N ARG A 570 39.81 44.09 -3.68
CA ARG A 570 39.37 44.11 -2.28
C ARG A 570 37.86 44.24 -2.09
N HIS A 571 37.21 45.07 -2.92
CA HIS A 571 35.76 45.35 -2.84
C HIS A 571 35.03 45.16 -4.17
N GLY A 572 35.55 44.31 -5.08
CA GLY A 572 34.89 44.14 -6.36
C GLY A 572 35.57 43.15 -7.30
N ILE A 573 34.88 42.84 -8.39
CA ILE A 573 35.35 41.92 -9.43
C ILE A 573 35.32 42.68 -10.76
N LYS A 574 36.41 42.64 -11.52
CA LYS A 574 36.53 43.33 -12.81
C LYS A 574 36.86 42.34 -13.92
N ARG A 575 36.23 42.49 -15.09
CA ARG A 575 36.66 41.79 -16.32
C ARG A 575 38.09 42.18 -16.67
N TRP A 576 38.91 41.19 -17.00
CA TRP A 576 40.31 41.37 -17.32
C TRP A 576 40.69 40.59 -18.59
N SER A 577 41.09 41.29 -19.65
CA SER A 577 41.53 40.68 -20.91
C SER A 577 43.06 40.76 -21.04
N ILE A 578 43.71 39.62 -21.25
CA ILE A 578 45.17 39.54 -21.46
C ILE A 578 45.42 39.11 -22.89
N LEU A 579 46.18 39.91 -23.66
CA LEU A 579 46.65 39.54 -24.99
C LEU A 579 48.09 39.04 -24.90
N TYR A 580 48.27 37.79 -25.28
CA TYR A 580 49.57 37.17 -25.36
C TYR A 580 50.10 37.19 -26.78
N ARG A 581 51.36 37.58 -26.96
CA ARG A 581 52.07 37.56 -28.25
C ARG A 581 53.26 36.63 -28.15
N PHE A 582 53.35 35.65 -29.04
CA PHE A 582 54.41 34.66 -29.02
C PHE A 582 54.79 34.21 -30.43
N HIS A 583 56.01 33.70 -30.54
CA HIS A 583 56.48 33.04 -31.76
C HIS A 583 56.31 31.53 -31.64
N ARG A 584 55.90 30.90 -32.74
CA ARG A 584 56.03 29.46 -32.91
C ARG A 584 57.43 29.19 -33.46
N TYR A 585 58.08 28.12 -33.03
CA TYR A 585 59.45 27.77 -33.43
C TYR A 585 59.46 26.40 -34.10
N LYS A 586 60.35 26.20 -35.08
CA LYS A 586 60.59 24.89 -35.69
C LYS A 586 62.06 24.51 -35.47
N CYS A 587 62.28 23.34 -34.88
CA CYS A 587 63.60 22.81 -34.63
C CYS A 587 64.24 22.31 -35.94
N GLN A 588 65.50 22.69 -36.18
CA GLN A 588 66.26 22.21 -37.33
C GLN A 588 66.79 20.80 -37.13
N GLY A 589 67.09 20.39 -35.88
CA GLY A 589 67.59 19.05 -35.58
C GLY A 589 66.52 17.95 -35.65
N CYS A 590 65.34 18.16 -35.07
CA CYS A 590 64.31 17.11 -34.99
C CYS A 590 63.02 17.42 -35.78
N GLY A 591 62.98 18.54 -36.51
CA GLY A 591 61.81 19.00 -37.28
C GLY A 591 60.59 19.40 -36.45
N ALA A 592 60.62 19.25 -35.12
CA ALA A 592 59.48 19.49 -34.25
C ALA A 592 59.10 20.98 -34.20
N THR A 593 57.82 21.25 -34.30
CA THR A 593 57.24 22.59 -34.14
C THR A 593 56.74 22.76 -32.72
N PHE A 594 57.20 23.78 -32.02
CA PHE A 594 56.85 24.05 -30.63
C PHE A 594 56.57 25.53 -30.41
N SER A 595 55.91 25.86 -29.31
CA SER A 595 55.75 27.22 -28.81
C SER A 595 56.39 27.28 -27.41
N PRO A 596 56.75 28.46 -26.89
CA PRO A 596 57.20 28.58 -25.51
C PRO A 596 56.27 27.83 -24.54
N GLU A 597 56.77 27.28 -23.45
CA GLU A 597 55.88 26.83 -22.37
C GLU A 597 55.19 28.05 -21.76
N MET A 598 53.86 28.03 -21.72
CA MET A 598 53.08 29.21 -21.41
C MET A 598 52.35 29.01 -20.11
N GLY A 599 52.59 29.89 -19.14
CA GLY A 599 51.88 29.97 -17.86
C GLY A 599 50.42 30.42 -17.97
N TRP A 600 49.75 30.16 -19.09
CA TRP A 600 48.33 30.45 -19.30
C TRP A 600 47.56 29.21 -19.74
N THR A 601 46.25 29.20 -19.49
CA THR A 601 45.41 28.07 -19.89
C THR A 601 45.28 27.99 -21.42
N ARG A 602 45.26 26.78 -21.99
CA ARG A 602 44.87 26.58 -23.42
C ARG A 602 43.40 26.94 -23.71
N SER A 603 42.67 27.51 -22.75
CA SER A 603 41.28 27.96 -22.87
C SER A 603 41.23 29.44 -23.26
N LYS A 604 40.12 29.89 -23.87
CA LYS A 604 39.82 31.32 -24.05
C LYS A 604 39.56 32.02 -22.71
N PHE A 605 39.20 31.25 -21.69
CA PHE A 605 38.78 31.73 -20.38
C PHE A 605 39.84 31.39 -19.32
N GLY A 606 40.21 32.37 -18.51
CA GLY A 606 41.18 32.23 -17.42
C GLY A 606 40.60 31.52 -16.18
N PRO A 607 41.45 31.23 -15.17
CA PRO A 607 41.04 30.50 -13.97
C PRO A 607 40.07 31.27 -13.08
N GLY A 608 40.15 32.60 -13.02
CA GLY A 608 39.28 33.41 -12.15
C GLY A 608 37.80 33.35 -12.54
N ILE A 609 37.50 33.42 -13.84
CA ILE A 609 36.13 33.30 -14.35
C ILE A 609 35.58 31.88 -14.19
N VAL A 610 36.43 30.87 -14.37
CA VAL A 610 36.05 29.47 -14.13
C VAL A 610 35.73 29.27 -12.65
N ALA A 611 36.60 29.69 -11.74
CA ALA A 611 36.36 29.60 -10.29
C ALA A 611 35.08 30.32 -9.87
N TYR A 612 34.84 31.53 -10.36
CA TYR A 612 33.64 32.30 -10.05
C TYR A 612 32.35 31.66 -10.59
N SER A 613 32.40 31.05 -11.79
CA SER A 613 31.27 30.32 -12.35
C SER A 613 30.92 29.07 -11.53
N LEU A 614 31.94 28.33 -11.06
CA LEU A 614 31.77 27.14 -10.23
C LEU A 614 31.28 27.49 -8.83
N TYR A 615 31.77 28.58 -8.24
CA TYR A 615 31.27 29.09 -6.96
C TYR A 615 29.78 29.43 -7.02
N GLN A 616 29.34 30.15 -8.07
CA GLN A 616 27.92 30.44 -8.26
C GLN A 616 27.10 29.16 -8.49
N ASN A 617 27.60 28.22 -9.29
CA ASN A 617 26.85 27.02 -9.63
C ASN A 617 26.78 25.97 -8.50
N ILE A 618 27.89 25.74 -7.79
CA ILE A 618 28.01 24.72 -6.74
C ILE A 618 27.79 25.34 -5.36
N GLY A 619 28.54 26.40 -5.03
CA GLY A 619 28.52 27.04 -3.71
C GLY A 619 27.21 27.78 -3.42
N LEU A 620 26.73 28.58 -4.39
CA LEU A 620 25.48 29.33 -4.30
C LEU A 620 24.27 28.60 -4.90
N ARG A 621 24.49 27.47 -5.60
CA ARG A 621 23.44 26.64 -6.20
C ARG A 621 22.59 27.38 -7.24
N ILE A 622 23.21 28.28 -8.00
CA ILE A 622 22.54 29.02 -9.09
C ILE A 622 22.49 28.13 -10.36
N PRO A 623 21.35 28.05 -11.07
CA PRO A 623 21.27 27.32 -12.35
C PRO A 623 22.33 27.79 -13.36
N GLN A 624 22.88 26.85 -14.15
CA GLN A 624 23.97 27.15 -15.08
C GLN A 624 23.62 28.24 -16.10
N GLU A 625 22.39 28.23 -16.60
CA GLU A 625 21.90 29.27 -17.52
C GLU A 625 21.83 30.65 -16.87
N SER A 626 21.42 30.71 -15.59
CA SER A 626 21.41 31.94 -14.80
C SER A 626 22.83 32.45 -14.53
N VAL A 627 23.80 31.55 -14.32
CA VAL A 627 25.22 31.90 -14.21
C VAL A 627 25.74 32.47 -15.53
N ASP A 628 25.49 31.80 -16.66
CA ASP A 628 25.88 32.27 -17.99
C ASP A 628 25.28 33.67 -18.27
N ARG A 629 23.99 33.87 -17.96
CA ARG A 629 23.30 35.16 -18.11
C ARG A 629 23.88 36.24 -17.22
N SER A 630 24.17 35.92 -15.96
CA SER A 630 24.80 36.83 -14.99
C SER A 630 26.18 37.27 -15.47
N LEU A 631 27.04 36.33 -15.86
CA LEU A 631 28.39 36.62 -16.36
C LEU A 631 28.36 37.45 -17.65
N ASN A 632 27.42 37.17 -18.55
CA ASN A 632 27.25 37.94 -19.78
C ASN A 632 26.75 39.34 -19.51
N LYS A 633 25.77 39.51 -18.61
CA LYS A 633 25.18 40.82 -18.31
C LYS A 633 26.10 41.73 -17.50
N LEU A 634 26.73 41.19 -16.46
CA LEU A 634 27.55 41.99 -15.53
C LEU A 634 28.95 42.25 -16.07
N PHE A 635 29.53 41.29 -16.79
CA PHE A 635 30.92 41.39 -17.25
C PHE A 635 31.07 41.49 -18.77
N GLY A 636 30.05 41.18 -19.58
CA GLY A 636 30.16 41.24 -21.05
C GLY A 636 31.10 40.17 -21.63
N VAL A 637 31.09 38.96 -21.03
CA VAL A 637 32.00 37.85 -21.40
C VAL A 637 31.54 37.14 -22.68
N HIS A 638 30.25 37.23 -23.01
CA HIS A 638 29.63 36.58 -24.18
C HIS A 638 29.87 35.05 -24.22
N LEU A 639 29.65 34.38 -23.09
CA LEU A 639 29.58 32.93 -22.97
C LEU A 639 28.42 32.40 -23.82
N ALA A 640 28.72 31.42 -24.68
CA ALA A 640 27.70 30.63 -25.35
C ALA A 640 26.99 29.72 -24.34
N ILE A 641 25.72 29.39 -24.61
CA ILE A 641 24.92 28.49 -23.79
C ILE A 641 25.69 27.17 -23.54
N GLY A 642 25.73 26.73 -22.28
CA GLY A 642 26.39 25.48 -21.89
C GLY A 642 27.90 25.60 -21.66
N THR A 643 28.47 26.81 -21.74
CA THR A 643 29.90 27.02 -21.43
C THR A 643 30.20 26.75 -19.96
N THR A 644 29.34 27.19 -19.04
CA THR A 644 29.46 26.85 -17.61
C THR A 644 29.38 25.33 -17.36
N GLY A 645 28.57 24.60 -18.14
CA GLY A 645 28.55 23.13 -18.11
C GLY A 645 29.90 22.49 -18.44
N ARG A 646 30.62 23.04 -19.44
CA ARG A 646 31.99 22.61 -19.78
C ARG A 646 33.01 22.97 -18.71
N PHE A 647 32.88 24.14 -18.08
CA PHE A 647 33.71 24.52 -16.93
C PHE A 647 33.56 23.53 -15.79
N LYS A 648 32.31 23.16 -15.45
CA LYS A 648 32.01 22.14 -14.45
C LYS A 648 32.67 20.80 -14.77
N ALA A 649 32.46 20.26 -15.97
CA ALA A 649 33.01 18.96 -16.36
C ALA A 649 34.55 18.95 -16.32
N LYS A 650 35.20 20.04 -16.78
CA LYS A 650 36.66 20.15 -16.75
C LYS A 650 37.20 20.26 -15.32
N ALA A 651 36.50 20.99 -14.45
CA ALA A 651 36.89 21.13 -13.06
C ALA A 651 36.68 19.83 -12.28
N ALA A 652 35.57 19.12 -12.49
CA ALA A 652 35.34 17.81 -11.90
C ALA A 652 36.47 16.84 -12.23
N LYS A 653 36.90 16.77 -13.50
CA LYS A 653 38.06 15.98 -13.92
C LYS A 653 39.37 16.44 -13.27
N PHE A 654 39.57 17.75 -13.11
CA PHE A 654 40.79 18.28 -12.47
C PHE A 654 40.89 17.91 -10.98
N TYR A 655 39.75 17.85 -10.29
CA TYR A 655 39.66 17.55 -8.86
C TYR A 655 39.26 16.09 -8.56
N GLU A 656 39.21 15.21 -9.56
CA GLU A 656 38.85 13.80 -9.39
C GLU A 656 39.77 13.10 -8.38
N GLY A 657 41.09 13.32 -8.50
CA GLY A 657 42.06 12.79 -7.53
C GLY A 657 41.88 13.32 -6.10
N THR A 658 41.44 14.58 -5.96
CA THR A 658 41.09 15.16 -4.64
C THR A 658 39.89 14.45 -4.06
N TYR A 659 38.85 14.23 -4.87
CA TYR A 659 37.66 13.51 -4.46
C TYR A 659 37.96 12.06 -4.07
N ASP A 660 38.73 11.33 -4.86
CA ASP A 660 39.12 9.95 -4.55
C ASP A 660 39.92 9.86 -3.24
N ALA A 661 40.81 10.83 -3.00
CA ALA A 661 41.54 10.92 -1.74
C ALA A 661 40.60 11.20 -0.55
N LEU A 662 39.59 12.06 -0.73
CA LEU A 662 38.55 12.32 0.29
C LEU A 662 37.76 11.05 0.62
N VAL A 663 37.31 10.31 -0.40
CA VAL A 663 36.57 9.05 -0.21
C VAL A 663 37.43 8.02 0.51
N LYS A 664 38.68 7.81 0.06
CA LYS A 664 39.62 6.87 0.71
C LYS A 664 39.89 7.24 2.16
N ARG A 665 40.01 8.53 2.47
CA ARG A 665 40.22 9.00 3.85
C ARG A 665 39.01 8.76 4.74
N LEU A 666 37.80 8.98 4.22
CA LEU A 666 36.57 8.63 4.94
C LEU A 666 36.55 7.13 5.26
N CYS A 667 36.82 6.26 4.27
CA CYS A 667 36.86 4.81 4.43
C CYS A 667 37.98 4.29 5.35
N LYS A 668 39.02 5.09 5.65
CA LYS A 668 40.08 4.75 6.62
C LYS A 668 39.89 5.42 7.99
N GLY A 669 38.87 6.26 8.14
CA GLY A 669 38.60 6.99 9.38
C GLY A 669 38.06 6.09 10.49
N GLN A 670 37.86 6.67 11.67
CA GLN A 670 37.27 5.96 12.82
C GLN A 670 35.74 6.08 12.88
N LEU A 671 35.15 7.01 12.11
CA LEU A 671 33.72 7.32 12.13
C LEU A 671 33.24 7.67 10.73
N ILE A 672 32.13 7.08 10.31
CA ILE A 672 31.39 7.45 9.10
C ILE A 672 29.90 7.57 9.44
N HIS A 673 29.30 8.68 9.04
CA HIS A 673 27.88 8.86 8.92
C HIS A 673 27.42 8.54 7.51
N ALA A 674 26.38 7.73 7.36
CA ALA A 674 25.82 7.36 6.06
C ALA A 674 24.32 7.65 5.97
N ASP A 675 23.88 8.16 4.82
CA ASP A 675 22.47 8.36 4.47
C ASP A 675 22.31 8.33 2.94
N GLU A 676 21.08 8.18 2.44
CA GLU A 676 20.81 8.17 1.01
C GLU A 676 19.62 9.03 0.60
N THR A 677 19.70 9.58 -0.61
CA THR A 677 18.62 10.42 -1.15
C THR A 677 18.35 10.15 -2.63
N LYS A 678 17.08 10.24 -3.01
CA LYS A 678 16.61 9.94 -4.37
C LYS A 678 16.82 11.13 -5.32
N ILE A 679 17.17 10.83 -6.57
CA ILE A 679 17.23 11.79 -7.68
C ILE A 679 16.59 11.19 -8.94
N SER A 680 16.05 12.05 -9.81
CA SER A 680 15.62 11.70 -11.17
C SER A 680 16.72 12.09 -12.16
N VAL A 681 17.23 11.12 -12.91
CA VAL A 681 18.26 11.29 -13.95
C VAL A 681 17.67 10.80 -15.26
N GLU A 682 17.50 11.69 -16.24
CA GLU A 682 16.89 11.37 -17.55
C GLU A 682 15.55 10.61 -17.46
N GLY A 683 14.73 10.92 -16.46
CA GLY A 683 13.43 10.26 -16.22
C GLY A 683 13.52 8.88 -15.56
N LYS A 684 14.72 8.40 -15.22
CA LYS A 684 14.95 7.20 -14.41
C LYS A 684 15.27 7.57 -12.96
N ASP A 685 14.90 6.68 -12.04
CA ASP A 685 15.24 6.83 -10.63
C ASP A 685 16.71 6.49 -10.39
N GLY A 686 17.42 7.32 -9.64
CA GLY A 686 18.77 7.09 -9.13
C GLY A 686 18.90 7.52 -7.67
N PHE A 687 20.02 7.17 -7.05
CA PHE A 687 20.29 7.40 -5.63
C PHE A 687 21.65 8.04 -5.44
N VAL A 688 21.73 8.96 -4.48
CA VAL A 688 22.98 9.55 -4.03
C VAL A 688 23.20 9.15 -2.58
N TRP A 689 24.26 8.42 -2.35
CA TRP A 689 24.76 8.04 -1.03
C TRP A 689 25.65 9.15 -0.50
N VAL A 690 25.46 9.50 0.77
CA VAL A 690 26.20 10.55 1.46
C VAL A 690 27.01 9.90 2.56
N PHE A 691 28.33 10.09 2.51
CA PHE A 691 29.25 9.65 3.54
C PHE A 691 29.91 10.87 4.16
N ALA A 692 29.78 11.04 5.48
CA ALA A 692 30.27 12.22 6.18
C ALA A 692 30.98 11.86 7.48
N ASN A 693 31.95 12.69 7.88
CA ASN A 693 32.44 12.76 9.25
C ASN A 693 32.53 14.23 9.65
N MET A 694 33.15 14.55 10.79
CA MET A 694 33.21 15.96 11.25
C MET A 694 34.04 16.88 10.36
N GLU A 695 34.85 16.33 9.44
CA GLU A 695 35.78 17.12 8.64
C GLU A 695 35.55 17.03 7.12
N ALA A 696 34.88 16.00 6.64
CA ALA A 696 34.78 15.69 5.22
C ALA A 696 33.43 15.08 4.87
N VAL A 697 33.00 15.34 3.63
CA VAL A 697 31.76 14.83 3.05
C VAL A 697 32.03 14.35 1.63
N ALA A 698 31.52 13.17 1.30
CA ALA A 698 31.54 12.61 -0.05
C ALA A 698 30.14 12.19 -0.49
N TYR A 699 29.83 12.46 -1.76
CA TYR A 699 28.57 12.09 -2.40
C TYR A 699 28.82 11.08 -3.54
N VAL A 700 28.21 9.90 -3.45
CA VAL A 700 28.40 8.81 -4.42
C VAL A 700 27.09 8.49 -5.12
N TYR A 701 27.07 8.59 -6.44
CA TYR A 701 25.89 8.24 -7.24
C TYR A 701 25.80 6.73 -7.49
N SER A 702 24.59 6.18 -7.41
CA SER A 702 24.25 4.81 -7.83
C SER A 702 22.92 4.78 -8.56
N VAL A 703 22.80 3.87 -9.53
CA VAL A 703 21.57 3.68 -10.32
C VAL A 703 20.49 2.98 -9.49
N THR A 704 20.87 2.18 -8.49
CA THR A 704 19.93 1.44 -7.65
C THR A 704 20.10 1.80 -6.17
N ARG A 705 19.06 1.57 -5.37
CA ARG A 705 19.12 1.70 -3.89
C ARG A 705 19.72 0.46 -3.21
N GLN A 706 20.30 -0.46 -3.96
CA GLN A 706 20.82 -1.70 -3.39
C GLN A 706 22.04 -1.41 -2.51
N GLY A 707 22.19 -2.18 -1.43
CA GLY A 707 23.31 -2.03 -0.49
C GLY A 707 24.68 -2.38 -1.06
N SER A 708 24.77 -2.90 -2.28
CA SER A 708 26.05 -3.27 -2.91
C SER A 708 27.01 -2.09 -3.02
N THR A 709 26.52 -0.87 -3.27
CA THR A 709 27.35 0.34 -3.32
C THR A 709 28.02 0.64 -1.96
N PRO A 710 27.29 0.90 -0.86
CA PRO A 710 27.93 1.15 0.43
C PRO A 710 28.73 -0.06 0.94
N GLN A 711 28.30 -1.30 0.68
CA GLN A 711 29.05 -2.51 1.06
C GLN A 711 30.40 -2.62 0.36
N SER A 712 30.45 -2.34 -0.95
CA SER A 712 31.72 -2.32 -1.70
C SER A 712 32.66 -1.23 -1.21
N LEU A 713 32.12 -0.06 -0.85
CA LEU A 713 32.91 1.10 -0.46
C LEU A 713 33.46 0.96 0.97
N LEU A 714 32.70 0.33 1.87
CA LEU A 714 33.01 0.20 3.30
C LEU A 714 33.48 -1.22 3.67
N LYS A 715 33.88 -2.04 2.69
CA LYS A 715 34.33 -3.42 2.92
C LYS A 715 35.49 -3.52 3.93
N ASP A 716 36.45 -2.61 3.82
CA ASP A 716 37.66 -2.58 4.65
C ASP A 716 37.58 -1.54 5.79
N PHE A 717 36.38 -1.00 6.06
CA PHE A 717 36.19 0.02 7.09
C PHE A 717 36.09 -0.63 8.48
N THR A 718 37.00 -0.24 9.37
CA THR A 718 37.10 -0.79 10.74
C THR A 718 36.56 0.14 11.82
N GLY A 719 36.16 1.37 11.46
CA GLY A 719 35.57 2.34 12.37
C GLY A 719 34.09 2.07 12.67
N VAL A 720 33.41 3.04 13.29
CA VAL A 720 31.98 2.94 13.59
C VAL A 720 31.13 3.59 12.51
N LEU A 721 30.14 2.86 12.01
CA LEU A 721 29.16 3.36 11.04
C LEU A 721 27.91 3.89 11.76
N VAL A 722 27.64 5.18 11.62
CA VAL A 722 26.40 5.81 12.10
C VAL A 722 25.41 5.90 10.93
N SER A 723 24.24 5.29 11.06
CA SER A 723 23.23 5.27 10.00
C SER A 723 21.80 5.33 10.56
N ASP A 724 20.82 5.47 9.67
CA ASP A 724 19.43 5.18 10.01
C ASP A 724 19.15 3.65 10.08
N PHE A 725 17.87 3.28 10.16
CA PHE A 725 17.42 1.89 10.23
C PHE A 725 17.29 1.21 8.85
N TYR A 726 17.92 1.75 7.79
CA TYR A 726 17.88 1.09 6.49
C TYR A 726 18.70 -0.21 6.49
N ALA A 727 18.06 -1.30 6.06
CA ALA A 727 18.62 -2.66 6.12
C ALA A 727 19.88 -2.85 5.26
N ALA A 728 20.10 -1.99 4.25
CA ALA A 728 21.28 -2.08 3.38
C ALA A 728 22.61 -1.96 4.16
N TYR A 729 22.60 -1.21 5.26
CA TYR A 729 23.77 -1.01 6.12
C TYR A 729 24.03 -2.21 7.05
N ASP A 730 23.04 -3.08 7.29
CA ASP A 730 23.17 -4.15 8.28
C ASP A 730 24.17 -5.24 7.89
N GLY A 731 24.43 -5.40 6.58
CA GLY A 731 25.41 -6.35 6.05
C GLY A 731 26.86 -5.87 6.03
N ILE A 732 27.16 -4.68 6.55
CA ILE A 732 28.53 -4.13 6.59
C ILE A 732 29.22 -4.61 7.89
N PRO A 733 30.35 -5.33 7.80
CA PRO A 733 31.01 -5.98 8.94
C PRO A 733 31.85 -4.97 9.76
N CYS A 734 31.17 -3.99 10.36
CA CYS A 734 31.78 -3.01 11.27
C CYS A 734 30.85 -2.73 12.46
N PRO A 735 31.36 -2.18 13.58
CA PRO A 735 30.50 -1.66 14.63
C PRO A 735 29.54 -0.61 14.09
N GLN A 736 28.27 -0.69 14.47
CA GLN A 736 27.23 0.21 13.97
C GLN A 736 26.56 0.96 15.11
N GLN A 737 26.22 2.21 14.86
CA GLN A 737 25.40 3.05 15.71
C GLN A 737 24.16 3.50 14.93
N LYS A 738 22.99 2.96 15.26
CA LYS A 738 21.73 3.40 14.67
C LYS A 738 21.31 4.75 15.27
N CYS A 739 20.78 5.63 14.44
CA CYS A 739 20.37 6.97 14.86
C CYS A 739 19.21 6.92 15.86
N LEU A 740 19.44 7.34 17.12
CA LEU A 740 18.36 7.34 18.11
C LEU A 740 17.30 8.41 17.82
N ILE A 741 17.64 9.51 17.12
CA ILE A 741 16.63 10.52 16.74
C ILE A 741 15.53 9.95 15.86
N HIS A 742 15.88 9.09 14.89
CA HIS A 742 14.88 8.40 14.07
C HIS A 742 14.00 7.49 14.91
N LEU A 743 14.60 6.75 15.86
CA LEU A 743 13.84 5.89 16.77
C LEU A 743 12.92 6.70 17.69
N ILE A 744 13.38 7.81 18.25
CA ILE A 744 12.59 8.69 19.12
C ILE A 744 11.40 9.28 18.35
N ARG A 745 11.60 9.72 17.10
CA ARG A 745 10.51 10.19 16.22
C ARG A 745 9.48 9.08 15.98
N ASP A 746 9.93 7.88 15.63
CA ASP A 746 9.03 6.72 15.41
C ASP A 746 8.22 6.35 16.67
N LEU A 747 8.87 6.36 17.85
CA LEU A 747 8.22 6.08 19.14
C LEU A 747 7.20 7.16 19.50
N ASN A 748 7.53 8.43 19.31
CA ASN A 748 6.63 9.55 19.56
C ASN A 748 5.41 9.50 18.64
N ASP A 749 5.61 9.30 17.35
CA ASP A 749 4.52 9.17 16.37
C ASP A 749 3.60 7.98 16.71
N ALA A 750 4.14 6.88 17.22
CA ALA A 750 3.35 5.75 17.68
C ALA A 750 2.50 6.09 18.91
N VAL A 751 3.05 6.79 19.90
CA VAL A 751 2.29 7.24 21.08
C VAL A 751 1.17 8.21 20.67
N LEU A 752 1.44 9.14 19.75
CA LEU A 752 0.42 10.07 19.24
C LEU A 752 -0.68 9.34 18.46
N LYS A 753 -0.33 8.28 17.73
CA LYS A 753 -1.27 7.47 16.96
C LYS A 753 -2.12 6.55 17.84
N TYR A 754 -1.59 6.09 18.97
CA TYR A 754 -2.26 5.20 19.92
C TYR A 754 -2.29 5.83 21.33
N PRO A 755 -3.02 6.94 21.52
CA PRO A 755 -2.92 7.76 22.73
C PRO A 755 -3.49 7.08 23.99
N TYR A 756 -4.19 5.96 23.87
CA TYR A 756 -4.75 5.20 25.01
C TYR A 756 -3.97 3.91 25.33
N ASP A 757 -2.88 3.64 24.60
CA ASP A 757 -2.03 2.48 24.86
C ASP A 757 -1.04 2.78 26.00
N GLU A 758 -1.44 2.41 27.22
CA GLU A 758 -0.63 2.63 28.42
C GLU A 758 0.65 1.78 28.45
N GLU A 759 0.65 0.61 27.82
CA GLU A 759 1.86 -0.24 27.73
C GLU A 759 2.91 0.42 26.83
N LEU A 760 2.50 0.92 25.67
CA LEU A 760 3.37 1.66 24.76
C LEU A 760 3.91 2.93 25.41
N LYS A 761 3.07 3.70 26.12
CA LYS A 761 3.51 4.89 26.85
C LYS A 761 4.58 4.56 27.90
N ARG A 762 4.37 3.51 28.70
CA ARG A 762 5.35 3.06 29.70
C ARG A 762 6.67 2.65 29.04
N LEU A 763 6.61 1.89 27.94
CA LEU A 763 7.78 1.49 27.18
C LEU A 763 8.57 2.71 26.68
N VAL A 764 7.90 3.66 26.00
CA VAL A 764 8.52 4.89 25.48
C VAL A 764 9.08 5.74 26.60
N LYS A 765 8.37 5.88 27.72
CA LYS A 765 8.84 6.61 28.90
C LYS A 765 10.10 5.97 29.48
N SER A 766 10.14 4.65 29.62
CA SER A 766 11.31 3.93 30.13
C SER A 766 12.55 4.12 29.24
N PHE A 767 12.36 4.18 27.92
CA PHE A 767 13.43 4.48 26.97
C PHE A 767 13.88 5.95 27.06
N ALA A 768 12.96 6.89 27.21
CA ALA A 768 13.28 8.30 27.40
C ALA A 768 14.10 8.53 28.69
N ASP A 769 13.71 7.88 29.79
CA ASP A 769 14.40 7.95 31.08
C ASP A 769 15.80 7.30 31.02
N LEU A 770 16.01 6.34 30.12
CA LEU A 770 17.33 5.75 29.84
C LEU A 770 18.23 6.72 29.06
N VAL A 771 17.72 7.35 28.00
CA VAL A 771 18.52 8.15 27.07
C VAL A 771 18.83 9.56 27.60
N LYS A 772 17.90 10.18 28.34
CA LYS A 772 18.08 11.56 28.84
C LYS A 772 19.39 11.77 29.63
N PRO A 773 19.74 10.94 30.63
CA PRO A 773 21.01 11.10 31.37
C PRO A 773 22.27 10.86 30.51
N MET A 774 22.14 10.07 29.44
CA MET A 774 23.25 9.86 28.48
C MET A 774 23.52 11.15 27.73
N VAL A 775 22.47 11.81 27.21
CA VAL A 775 22.58 13.09 26.49
C VAL A 775 23.14 14.19 27.41
N GLU A 776 22.69 14.27 28.66
CA GLU A 776 23.24 15.22 29.65
C GLU A 776 24.74 14.99 29.92
N THR A 777 25.20 13.72 29.88
CA THR A 777 26.62 13.39 30.02
C THR A 777 27.42 13.79 28.77
N VAL A 778 26.85 13.58 27.58
CA VAL A 778 27.45 14.02 26.31
C VAL A 778 27.56 15.55 26.26
N ASP A 779 26.54 16.27 26.73
CA ASP A 779 26.54 17.74 26.76
C ASP A 779 27.64 18.29 27.67
N ARG A 780 27.83 17.68 28.86
CA ARG A 780 28.85 18.13 29.82
C ARG A 780 30.28 17.75 29.47
N TYR A 781 30.51 16.54 28.95
CA TYR A 781 31.86 15.97 28.81
C TYR A 781 32.25 15.62 27.36
N GLY A 782 31.35 15.81 26.41
CA GLY A 782 31.52 15.39 25.02
C GLY A 782 31.41 13.87 24.82
N LEU A 783 31.79 13.42 23.63
CA LEU A 783 31.72 12.01 23.20
C LEU A 783 32.94 11.21 23.67
N LYS A 784 33.19 11.19 24.98
CA LYS A 784 34.28 10.42 25.60
C LYS A 784 33.74 9.16 26.29
N SER A 785 34.14 8.00 25.81
CA SER A 785 33.71 6.68 26.29
C SER A 785 33.95 6.50 27.80
N HIS A 786 35.04 7.05 28.35
CA HIS A 786 35.32 7.02 29.79
C HIS A 786 34.13 7.52 30.64
N PHE A 787 33.48 8.63 30.26
CA PHE A 787 32.33 9.17 30.98
C PHE A 787 31.00 8.50 30.60
N LEU A 788 30.91 7.91 29.41
CA LEU A 788 29.68 7.33 28.87
C LEU A 788 29.48 5.86 29.27
N ARG A 789 30.56 5.09 29.49
CA ARG A 789 30.50 3.67 29.88
C ARG A 789 29.73 3.42 31.17
N LYS A 790 29.65 4.40 32.08
CA LYS A 790 28.82 4.31 33.30
C LYS A 790 27.34 4.01 33.01
N HIS A 791 26.85 4.36 31.81
CA HIS A 791 25.47 4.14 31.40
C HIS A 791 25.20 2.72 30.88
N LEU A 792 26.23 1.91 30.59
CA LEU A 792 26.06 0.53 30.10
C LEU A 792 25.25 -0.33 31.09
N GLY A 793 25.50 -0.19 32.40
CA GLY A 793 24.71 -0.89 33.42
C GLY A 793 23.22 -0.51 33.41
N SER A 794 22.89 0.74 33.05
CA SER A 794 21.49 1.17 32.87
C SER A 794 20.87 0.56 31.61
N VAL A 795 21.64 0.43 30.52
CA VAL A 795 21.21 -0.25 29.29
C VAL A 795 20.91 -1.73 29.57
N ASP A 796 21.80 -2.42 30.29
CA ASP A 796 21.58 -3.84 30.64
C ASP A 796 20.37 -4.04 31.55
N ARG A 797 20.11 -3.12 32.48
CA ARG A 797 18.88 -3.14 33.29
C ARG A 797 17.63 -2.84 32.46
N PHE A 798 17.72 -1.98 31.44
CA PHE A 798 16.61 -1.71 30.54
C PHE A 798 16.24 -2.97 29.74
N TYR A 799 17.23 -3.62 29.10
CA TYR A 799 16.97 -4.84 28.33
C TYR A 799 16.48 -6.00 29.19
N ARG A 800 17.05 -6.21 30.39
CA ARG A 800 16.53 -7.24 31.32
C ARG A 800 15.05 -7.03 31.67
N ARG A 801 14.65 -5.79 31.95
CA ARG A 801 13.23 -5.46 32.20
C ARG A 801 12.38 -5.68 30.96
N LEU A 802 12.87 -5.29 29.79
CA LEU A 802 12.18 -5.45 28.53
C LEU A 802 11.91 -6.92 28.20
N SER A 803 12.89 -7.80 28.39
CA SER A 803 12.75 -9.24 28.13
C SER A 803 11.80 -9.93 29.11
N CYS A 804 11.70 -9.47 30.37
CA CYS A 804 10.79 -10.02 31.38
C CYS A 804 9.36 -9.44 31.34
N THR A 805 9.09 -8.46 30.47
CA THR A 805 7.77 -7.84 30.38
C THR A 805 6.95 -8.51 29.27
N ASP A 806 5.84 -9.15 29.64
CA ASP A 806 4.84 -9.63 28.69
C ASP A 806 3.93 -8.46 28.28
N LEU A 807 4.05 -8.02 27.03
CA LEU A 807 3.24 -6.95 26.47
C LEU A 807 2.04 -7.56 25.74
N GLN A 808 0.85 -7.00 25.98
CA GLN A 808 -0.39 -7.44 25.32
C GLN A 808 -0.71 -6.58 24.08
N SER A 809 -0.17 -5.36 24.02
CA SER A 809 -0.32 -4.48 22.87
C SER A 809 0.57 -4.91 21.69
N GLU A 810 -0.07 -5.13 20.52
CA GLU A 810 0.61 -5.39 19.24
C GLU A 810 1.64 -4.30 18.88
N SER A 811 1.34 -3.04 19.22
CA SER A 811 2.25 -1.91 18.94
C SER A 811 3.46 -1.93 19.88
N ALA A 812 3.24 -2.22 21.17
CA ALA A 812 4.32 -2.31 22.14
C ALA A 812 5.24 -3.51 21.85
N GLU A 813 4.67 -4.66 21.47
CA GLU A 813 5.43 -5.86 21.08
C GLU A 813 6.31 -5.61 19.85
N THR A 814 5.78 -4.94 18.82
CA THR A 814 6.56 -4.57 17.63
C THR A 814 7.80 -3.72 17.98
N PHE A 815 7.66 -2.79 18.93
CA PHE A 815 8.80 -1.97 19.37
C PHE A 815 9.77 -2.76 20.25
N LYS A 816 9.28 -3.67 21.10
CA LYS A 816 10.11 -4.61 21.87
C LYS A 816 10.99 -5.45 20.94
N GLU A 817 10.42 -6.08 19.92
CA GLU A 817 11.16 -6.81 18.90
C GLU A 817 12.21 -5.93 18.19
N ARG A 818 11.85 -4.67 17.87
CA ARG A 818 12.77 -3.72 17.25
C ARG A 818 13.95 -3.33 18.16
N PHE A 819 13.72 -3.17 19.46
CA PHE A 819 14.78 -2.91 20.44
C PHE A 819 15.73 -4.10 20.57
N GLU A 820 15.19 -5.32 20.64
CA GLU A 820 15.99 -6.55 20.74
C GLU A 820 16.82 -6.80 19.48
N LYS A 821 16.19 -6.69 18.29
CA LYS A 821 16.88 -6.83 17.00
C LYS A 821 18.08 -5.88 16.85
N ASN A 822 17.98 -4.67 17.39
CA ASN A 822 19.02 -3.64 17.27
C ASN A 822 19.85 -3.45 18.54
N ARG A 823 19.76 -4.36 19.52
CA ARG A 823 20.40 -4.21 20.84
C ARG A 823 21.88 -3.87 20.78
N ALA A 824 22.64 -4.58 19.94
CA ALA A 824 24.07 -4.36 19.76
C ALA A 824 24.43 -3.08 18.99
N LYS A 825 23.44 -2.39 18.40
CA LYS A 825 23.65 -1.25 17.49
C LYS A 825 23.08 0.08 17.99
N LEU A 826 22.27 0.12 19.05
CA LEU A 826 21.65 1.35 19.55
C LEU A 826 22.55 2.17 20.48
N PHE A 827 23.47 1.52 21.19
CA PHE A 827 24.24 2.16 22.27
C PHE A 827 25.76 2.05 22.09
N THR A 828 26.22 1.76 20.88
CA THR A 828 27.64 1.66 20.51
C THR A 828 28.42 2.93 20.87
N PHE A 829 27.80 4.10 20.78
CA PHE A 829 28.38 5.39 21.17
C PHE A 829 28.85 5.48 22.63
N LEU A 830 28.35 4.61 23.52
CA LEU A 830 28.80 4.56 24.91
C LEU A 830 30.19 3.93 25.07
N ALA A 831 30.58 3.06 24.13
CA ALA A 831 31.82 2.28 24.21
C ALA A 831 32.98 2.87 23.39
N HIS A 832 32.67 3.72 22.40
CA HIS A 832 33.63 4.28 21.44
C HIS A 832 33.74 5.81 21.55
N ASP A 833 34.98 6.32 21.52
CA ASP A 833 35.23 7.76 21.52
C ASP A 833 34.83 8.42 20.20
N GLY A 834 34.30 9.64 20.27
CA GLY A 834 33.96 10.46 19.10
C GLY A 834 32.72 9.99 18.33
N VAL A 835 32.11 8.87 18.68
CA VAL A 835 30.89 8.36 18.01
C VAL A 835 29.66 9.06 18.58
N PRO A 836 28.84 9.74 17.75
CA PRO A 836 27.60 10.34 18.20
C PRO A 836 26.43 9.35 18.20
N TRP A 837 25.43 9.61 19.05
CA TRP A 837 24.20 8.83 19.15
C TRP A 837 23.17 9.11 18.03
N ASN A 838 23.43 10.10 17.17
CA ASN A 838 22.54 10.54 16.10
C ASN A 838 23.27 10.68 14.75
N ASN A 839 22.52 10.65 13.65
CA ASN A 839 23.04 10.75 12.28
C ASN A 839 22.87 12.15 11.67
N ASN A 840 22.86 13.20 12.50
CA ASN A 840 22.53 14.56 12.04
C ASN A 840 23.53 15.09 11.01
N ASN A 841 24.79 14.62 11.05
CA ASN A 841 25.82 15.06 10.14
C ASN A 841 25.54 14.63 8.68
N ALA A 842 25.16 13.35 8.47
CA ALA A 842 24.71 12.91 7.15
C ALA A 842 23.39 13.58 6.75
N GLU A 843 22.43 13.75 7.66
CA GLU A 843 21.17 14.46 7.36
C GLU A 843 21.44 15.91 6.88
N HIS A 844 22.37 16.62 7.54
CA HIS A 844 22.79 17.96 7.16
C HIS A 844 23.50 17.97 5.80
N ALA A 845 24.40 17.01 5.54
CA ALA A 845 25.03 16.86 4.23
C ALA A 845 24.00 16.54 3.12
N VAL A 846 22.97 15.74 3.40
CA VAL A 846 21.86 15.47 2.46
C VAL A 846 21.10 16.76 2.11
N LYS A 847 20.89 17.67 3.07
CA LYS A 847 20.19 18.95 2.81
C LYS A 847 20.88 19.78 1.72
N ALA A 848 22.21 19.80 1.67
CA ALA A 848 22.95 20.50 0.63
C ALA A 848 22.60 20.01 -0.78
N PHE A 849 22.48 18.69 -0.95
CA PHE A 849 22.06 18.06 -2.21
C PHE A 849 20.56 18.24 -2.46
N ALA A 850 19.72 18.07 -1.44
CA ALA A 850 18.27 18.21 -1.55
C ALA A 850 17.86 19.61 -2.04
N MET A 851 18.53 20.67 -1.56
CA MET A 851 18.32 22.04 -2.04
C MET A 851 18.66 22.19 -3.53
N MET A 852 19.78 21.62 -3.97
CA MET A 852 20.14 21.61 -5.39
C MET A 852 19.10 20.86 -6.24
N ARG A 853 18.57 19.75 -5.74
CA ARG A 853 17.57 18.92 -6.46
C ARG A 853 16.33 19.75 -6.85
N HIS A 854 15.91 20.69 -6.00
CA HIS A 854 14.82 21.63 -6.33
C HIS A 854 15.19 22.58 -7.47
N THR A 855 16.46 22.99 -7.56
CA THR A 855 16.97 23.88 -8.61
C THR A 855 17.09 23.17 -9.97
N ILE A 856 17.47 21.89 -10.00
CA ILE A 856 17.71 21.15 -11.26
C ILE A 856 16.42 20.58 -11.88
N GLY A 857 15.38 20.32 -11.09
CA GLY A 857 14.07 19.88 -11.62
C GLY A 857 14.08 18.53 -12.35
N GLY A 858 15.14 17.73 -12.24
CA GLY A 858 15.22 16.36 -12.78
C GLY A 858 15.72 16.22 -14.23
N VAL A 859 16.27 17.27 -14.84
CA VAL A 859 16.71 17.30 -16.26
C VAL A 859 18.23 17.02 -16.42
N THR A 860 18.84 16.25 -15.53
CA THR A 860 20.29 15.98 -15.57
C THR A 860 20.62 14.60 -16.13
N SER A 861 21.75 14.50 -16.84
CA SER A 861 22.36 13.23 -17.23
C SER A 861 23.20 12.62 -16.10
N GLU A 862 23.49 11.32 -16.20
CA GLU A 862 24.30 10.61 -15.21
C GLU A 862 25.70 11.23 -15.06
N LYS A 863 26.36 11.51 -16.19
CA LYS A 863 27.66 12.21 -16.18
C LYS A 863 27.55 13.58 -15.53
N GLY A 864 26.49 14.32 -15.85
CA GLY A 864 26.25 15.66 -15.31
C GLY A 864 26.09 15.68 -13.80
N ILE A 865 25.46 14.65 -13.21
CA ILE A 865 25.32 14.52 -11.76
C ILE A 865 26.63 14.08 -11.11
N ARG A 866 27.35 13.10 -11.67
CA ARG A 866 28.66 12.66 -11.16
C ARG A 866 29.65 13.84 -11.07
N ASP A 867 29.77 14.63 -12.14
CA ASP A 867 30.62 15.83 -12.16
C ASP A 867 30.21 16.85 -11.07
N TYR A 868 28.91 16.98 -10.82
CA TYR A 868 28.39 17.87 -9.78
C TYR A 868 28.74 17.34 -8.38
N LEU A 869 28.59 16.04 -8.14
CA LEU A 869 28.85 15.41 -6.85
C LEU A 869 30.33 15.49 -6.44
N VAL A 870 31.26 15.35 -7.40
CA VAL A 870 32.69 15.57 -7.15
C VAL A 870 32.94 16.96 -6.58
N LEU A 871 32.43 18.00 -7.27
CA LEU A 871 32.64 19.38 -6.85
C LEU A 871 31.84 19.74 -5.59
N LEU A 872 30.66 19.14 -5.39
CA LEU A 872 29.85 19.32 -4.18
C LEU A 872 30.56 18.73 -2.96
N SER A 873 31.16 17.54 -3.09
CA SER A 873 31.94 16.89 -2.03
C SER A 873 33.08 17.80 -1.55
N ILE A 874 33.81 18.39 -2.49
CA ILE A 874 34.90 19.34 -2.20
C ILE A 874 34.33 20.60 -1.56
N CYS A 875 33.26 21.18 -2.12
CA CYS A 875 32.62 22.38 -1.58
C CYS A 875 32.15 22.20 -0.13
N GLN A 876 31.52 21.06 0.18
CA GLN A 876 31.05 20.76 1.54
C GLN A 876 32.20 20.45 2.49
N THR A 877 33.23 19.74 2.01
CA THR A 877 34.45 19.52 2.81
C THR A 877 35.17 20.83 3.11
N CYS A 878 35.25 21.77 2.15
CA CYS A 878 35.78 23.12 2.41
C CYS A 878 34.97 23.82 3.50
N LYS A 879 33.63 23.74 3.48
CA LYS A 879 32.79 24.31 4.54
C LYS A 879 33.06 23.69 5.91
N TYR A 880 33.22 22.36 5.99
CA TYR A 880 33.49 21.66 7.25
C TYR A 880 34.87 22.01 7.82
N LYS A 881 35.86 22.27 6.96
CA LYS A 881 37.21 22.72 7.35
C LYS A 881 37.36 24.24 7.44
N GLU A 882 36.27 25.00 7.35
CA GLU A 882 36.26 26.48 7.38
C GLU A 882 37.18 27.13 6.32
N VAL A 883 37.28 26.49 5.16
CA VAL A 883 38.02 26.97 3.99
C VAL A 883 37.04 27.62 3.01
N ASP A 884 37.36 28.83 2.54
CA ASP A 884 36.58 29.48 1.49
C ASP A 884 36.73 28.74 0.16
N PHE A 885 35.60 28.27 -0.39
CA PHE A 885 35.58 27.44 -1.60
C PHE A 885 36.03 28.22 -2.84
N LEU A 886 35.72 29.50 -2.95
CA LEU A 886 36.11 30.32 -4.10
C LEU A 886 37.63 30.57 -4.09
N ASP A 887 38.21 30.88 -2.95
CA ASP A 887 39.66 31.04 -2.79
C ASP A 887 40.41 29.74 -3.05
N PHE A 888 39.88 28.61 -2.58
CA PHE A 888 40.44 27.29 -2.91
C PHE A 888 40.46 27.07 -4.43
N LEU A 889 39.33 27.28 -5.12
CA LEU A 889 39.25 27.12 -6.57
C LEU A 889 40.21 28.06 -7.33
N ARG A 890 40.39 29.29 -6.83
CA ARG A 890 41.28 30.30 -7.43
C ARG A 890 42.76 29.95 -7.26
N SER A 891 43.12 29.25 -6.19
CA SER A 891 44.50 28.84 -5.93
C SER A 891 45.00 27.80 -6.94
N GLY A 892 44.11 26.97 -7.48
CA GLY A 892 44.46 25.83 -8.33
C GLY A 892 45.08 24.66 -7.56
N GLU A 893 45.17 24.74 -6.24
CA GLU A 893 45.62 23.65 -5.37
C GLU A 893 44.67 22.47 -5.46
N ARG A 894 45.22 21.25 -5.40
CA ARG A 894 44.43 20.01 -5.46
C ARG A 894 44.21 19.38 -4.09
N ASP A 895 44.86 19.90 -3.06
CA ASP A 895 44.70 19.39 -1.69
C ASP A 895 44.16 20.49 -0.78
N ILE A 896 43.00 20.22 -0.17
CA ILE A 896 42.30 21.13 0.72
C ILE A 896 43.13 21.36 1.99
N GLU A 897 43.86 20.36 2.48
CA GLU A 897 44.64 20.47 3.71
C GLU A 897 45.92 21.25 3.52
N SER A 898 46.66 20.97 2.44
CA SER A 898 47.80 21.80 2.04
C SER A 898 47.41 23.27 1.91
N PHE A 899 46.24 23.56 1.31
CA PHE A 899 45.73 24.94 1.21
C PHE A 899 45.37 25.54 2.58
N ALA A 900 44.66 24.81 3.43
CA ALA A 900 44.30 25.27 4.78
C ALA A 900 45.54 25.57 5.63
N ASN A 901 46.55 24.70 5.58
CA ASN A 901 47.81 24.85 6.31
C ASN A 901 48.65 26.01 5.77
N ALA A 902 48.72 26.20 4.45
CA ALA A 902 49.41 27.35 3.85
C ALA A 902 48.76 28.68 4.26
N LYS A 903 47.42 28.74 4.37
CA LYS A 903 46.70 29.93 4.85
C LYS A 903 46.99 30.22 6.33
N ARG A 904 46.98 29.20 7.20
CA ARG A 904 47.33 29.32 8.63
C ARG A 904 48.78 29.77 8.83
N ARG A 905 49.72 29.31 8.00
CA ARG A 905 51.12 29.79 8.03
C ARG A 905 51.23 31.25 7.59
N ARG A 906 50.50 31.65 6.53
CA ARG A 906 50.47 33.05 6.05
C ARG A 906 49.80 34.03 7.00
N SER A 907 48.80 33.61 7.78
CA SER A 907 48.22 34.45 8.83
C SER A 907 49.19 34.64 10.00
N ARG A 908 49.82 33.55 10.48
CA ARG A 908 50.84 33.63 11.55
C ARG A 908 52.05 34.49 11.19
N CYS A 909 52.50 34.50 9.94
CA CYS A 909 53.59 35.40 9.51
C CYS A 909 53.17 36.88 9.43
N LYS A 910 51.88 37.21 9.28
CA LYS A 910 51.41 38.60 9.33
C LYS A 910 51.32 39.14 10.75
N ASP A 911 51.04 38.28 11.72
CA ASP A 911 50.97 38.65 13.14
C ASP A 911 52.36 38.78 13.81
N HIS A 912 53.45 38.39 13.14
CA HIS A 912 54.83 38.58 13.59
C HIS A 912 55.59 39.71 12.89
N LEU A 913 54.92 40.44 11.98
CA LEU A 913 55.44 41.63 11.30
C LEU A 913 54.55 42.87 11.55
N GLY A 914 53.70 42.81 12.58
CA GLY A 914 52.83 43.89 13.04
C GLY A 914 53.32 44.47 14.36
#